data_AF-A0A953Y9F6-F1
#
_entry.id   AF-A0A953Y9F6-F1
#
_cell.length_a   1.000
_cell.length_b   1.000
_cell.length_c   1.000
_cell.angle_alpha   90.00
_cell.angle_beta   90.00
_cell.angle_gamma   90.00
#
_symmetry.space_group_name_H-M   'P 1'
#
loop_
_entity.id
_entity.type
_entity.pdbx_description
1 polymer ?
#
loop_
_entity_poly.entity_id
_entity_poly.type
_entity_poly.pdbx_seq_one_letter_code
_entity_poly.pdbx_strand_id
1 'polypeptide(L)'
;MSRPLPVVQAPPASTRGSRRGAWGCLGLSFPWLVFVLVSGLVVWDQRTARDSVDLTEVAAAAGLEVQTHEDQQEAAVARDVVCNMTVRRATAYQVTVAERTYFFCSTYCRDAVVAEPARWIQAHPPSLTAGADKHLMRGIPAWMYQYGVLILLLVSFGLFELLSWLRERRGAPLTQPALDARQDLLGAAWVRRLVTWKPLRFCFQSVCAAFFCLIIYAGLFGNQNPSMNVAPLLTWTIWWAGLIFLILYFGKLWCFVCPWDGIATWIERLKPWGPRQSGMGLGLRWPRKLRNIWPAVGLFVLLTWVELGLGVTMVPRVTAYLALGMLGMAVTSVLVFDRKAFCRYGCLVGRVSGLYALFSPIEVRSKDDAVCSTCRTMDCYKGNAEGDGCPTFEFPRTMQRNTYCISCGECLKTCPHGNTTVRLRPWASDLAQGGKGRSDEAFLAIVLLSMTGFHGLTMTPRWGEWSDAVQSSLAIPAQASFSLLMVGLLVLPVLLFALLSKATAMIGRVARTRTVFLRYAYALLPIALFYHLAHNAEHFLMEGPKLLALASDPCGWGWDLFGTAGWAVPPMITLEGLWILQVFFVVIGHLYGLWISERTTRGLVPDRLRGILAQIPMLLAMLASSTVSLWLLNQPMEMRVSAM
;
A
#
# COMPACT_ATOMS: atom_id res chain seq x y z
N MET A 1 33.26 72.38 9.30
CA MET A 1 33.47 71.12 10.06
C MET A 1 32.15 70.38 10.14
N SER A 2 32.10 69.12 9.69
CA SER A 2 30.90 68.27 9.78
C SER A 2 31.34 66.81 9.58
N ARG A 3 31.11 65.94 10.57
CA ARG A 3 31.50 64.51 10.50
C ARG A 3 30.47 63.71 9.70
N PRO A 4 30.87 62.86 8.73
CA PRO A 4 29.99 61.84 8.20
C PRO A 4 29.73 60.74 9.25
N LEU A 5 28.56 60.12 9.21
CA LEU A 5 28.20 58.98 10.06
C LEU A 5 28.78 57.67 9.47
N PRO A 6 29.23 56.71 10.30
CA PRO A 6 29.78 55.46 9.81
C PRO A 6 28.68 54.49 9.32
N VAL A 7 28.77 54.08 8.05
CA VAL A 7 27.97 52.97 7.53
C VAL A 7 28.68 51.65 7.84
N VAL A 8 28.04 50.81 8.66
CA VAL A 8 28.60 49.51 9.06
C VAL A 8 28.55 48.52 7.90
N GLN A 9 29.72 48.03 7.48
CA GLN A 9 29.83 46.96 6.49
C GLN A 9 29.42 45.61 7.11
N ALA A 10 28.71 44.78 6.33
CA ALA A 10 28.37 43.42 6.76
C ALA A 10 29.64 42.54 6.87
N PRO A 11 29.77 41.69 7.91
CA PRO A 11 30.95 40.87 8.11
C PRO A 11 31.08 39.77 7.03
N PRO A 12 32.31 39.38 6.65
CA PRO A 12 32.53 38.31 5.67
C PRO A 12 32.06 36.94 6.17
N ALA A 13 31.63 36.09 5.25
CA ALA A 13 31.15 34.74 5.52
C ALA A 13 32.27 33.82 6.06
N SER A 14 32.48 33.82 7.37
CA SER A 14 33.53 32.99 7.99
C SER A 14 33.14 31.49 8.02
N THR A 15 33.96 30.66 7.40
CA THR A 15 33.82 29.21 7.43
C THR A 15 34.21 28.67 8.81
N ARG A 16 33.23 28.27 9.63
CA ARG A 16 33.44 27.40 10.80
C ARG A 16 32.56 26.18 10.73
N GLY A 17 33.15 25.05 10.35
CA GLY A 17 32.48 23.75 10.46
C GLY A 17 32.25 23.39 11.92
N SER A 18 31.02 23.04 12.30
CA SER A 18 30.75 22.42 13.60
C SER A 18 30.59 20.90 13.44
N ARG A 19 31.46 20.14 14.11
CA ARG A 19 31.26 18.69 14.28
C ARG A 19 30.13 18.47 15.29
N ARG A 20 28.87 18.51 14.85
CA ARG A 20 27.73 17.98 15.62
C ARG A 20 27.36 16.61 15.06
N GLY A 21 27.97 15.58 15.64
CA GLY A 21 27.75 14.18 15.25
C GLY A 21 26.51 13.53 15.89
N ALA A 22 26.42 12.21 15.70
CA ALA A 22 25.52 11.25 16.35
C ALA A 22 24.00 11.36 16.09
N TRP A 23 23.40 12.54 15.92
CA TRP A 23 21.93 12.67 15.85
C TRP A 23 21.31 12.56 14.44
N GLY A 24 22.12 12.58 13.38
CA GLY A 24 21.64 12.42 12.00
C GLY A 24 21.19 11.00 11.63
N CYS A 25 21.75 9.97 12.26
CA CYS A 25 21.47 8.57 11.91
C CYS A 25 20.09 8.07 12.37
N LEU A 26 19.43 8.76 13.32
CA LEU A 26 18.13 8.35 13.87
C LEU A 26 16.98 8.33 12.85
N GLY A 27 17.09 9.10 11.76
CA GLY A 27 16.16 9.01 10.63
C GLY A 27 16.25 7.69 9.85
N LEU A 28 17.41 7.02 9.89
CA LEU A 28 17.67 5.71 9.28
C LEU A 28 17.58 4.54 10.27
N SER A 29 17.65 4.80 11.59
CA SER A 29 17.51 3.75 12.60
C SER A 29 16.14 3.63 13.26
N PHE A 30 15.14 4.48 12.95
CA PHE A 30 13.74 4.16 13.28
C PHE A 30 13.25 2.87 12.57
N PRO A 31 13.54 2.64 11.26
CA PRO A 31 13.27 1.34 10.62
C PRO A 31 14.05 0.19 11.25
N TRP A 32 15.30 0.39 11.68
CA TRP A 32 16.06 -0.64 12.40
C TRP A 32 15.52 -0.90 13.80
N LEU A 33 15.04 0.11 14.52
CA LEU A 33 14.36 -0.06 15.81
C LEU A 33 13.03 -0.79 15.63
N VAL A 34 12.22 -0.47 14.62
CA VAL A 34 11.00 -1.22 14.31
C VAL A 34 11.31 -2.63 13.82
N PHE A 35 12.35 -2.83 13.00
CA PHE A 35 12.76 -4.17 12.55
C PHE A 35 13.36 -5.02 13.68
N VAL A 36 14.12 -4.44 14.61
CA VAL A 36 14.66 -5.13 15.79
C VAL A 36 13.61 -5.30 16.88
N LEU A 37 12.62 -4.41 17.00
CA LEU A 37 11.45 -4.63 17.85
C LEU A 37 10.55 -5.71 17.28
N VAL A 38 10.24 -5.71 15.98
CA VAL A 38 9.43 -6.76 15.34
C VAL A 38 10.20 -8.08 15.33
N SER A 39 11.48 -8.13 14.91
CA SER A 39 12.28 -9.36 14.98
C SER A 39 12.53 -9.82 16.41
N GLY A 40 12.66 -8.90 17.36
CA GLY A 40 12.83 -9.19 18.79
C GLY A 40 11.56 -9.73 19.43
N LEU A 41 10.41 -9.13 19.10
CA LEU A 41 9.08 -9.65 19.45
C LEU A 41 8.90 -11.03 18.82
N VAL A 42 9.09 -11.19 17.52
CA VAL A 42 9.01 -12.48 16.81
C VAL A 42 9.91 -13.55 17.45
N VAL A 43 11.17 -13.26 17.75
CA VAL A 43 12.10 -14.23 18.36
C VAL A 43 11.81 -14.48 19.85
N TRP A 44 11.16 -13.55 20.55
CA TRP A 44 10.66 -13.74 21.92
C TRP A 44 9.38 -14.58 21.94
N ASP A 45 8.43 -14.22 21.08
CA ASP A 45 7.12 -14.83 20.86
C ASP A 45 7.26 -16.28 20.39
N GLN A 46 8.17 -16.55 19.44
CA GLN A 46 8.57 -17.92 19.03
C GLN A 46 9.24 -18.74 20.14
N ARG A 47 9.72 -18.12 21.23
CA ARG A 47 10.20 -18.86 22.42
C ARG A 47 9.05 -19.19 23.37
N THR A 48 8.13 -18.26 23.61
CA THR A 48 6.94 -18.51 24.45
C THR A 48 5.91 -19.42 23.78
N ALA A 49 5.75 -19.35 22.45
CA ALA A 49 4.91 -20.25 21.67
C ALA A 49 5.41 -21.70 21.65
N ARG A 50 6.62 -21.96 22.17
CA ARG A 50 7.15 -23.32 22.35
C ARG A 50 6.55 -24.05 23.55
N ASP A 51 5.90 -23.30 24.46
CA ASP A 51 5.29 -23.78 25.70
C ASP A 51 3.75 -23.56 25.72
N SER A 52 3.10 -23.55 24.55
CA SER A 52 1.63 -23.36 24.45
C SER A 52 0.87 -24.68 24.69
N VAL A 53 0.08 -24.71 25.77
CA VAL A 53 -0.75 -25.84 26.21
C VAL A 53 -1.88 -26.15 25.23
N ASP A 54 -2.18 -27.44 25.04
CA ASP A 54 -3.29 -27.90 24.22
C ASP A 54 -4.64 -27.63 24.91
N LEU A 55 -5.51 -26.86 24.26
CA LEU A 55 -6.83 -26.51 24.77
C LEU A 55 -7.87 -27.62 24.62
N THR A 56 -7.57 -28.71 23.91
CA THR A 56 -8.47 -29.86 23.80
C THR A 56 -8.57 -30.67 25.10
N GLU A 57 -7.49 -30.76 25.88
CA GLU A 57 -7.50 -31.40 27.21
C GLU A 57 -8.47 -30.70 28.17
N VAL A 58 -8.54 -29.37 28.13
CA VAL A 58 -9.42 -28.56 29.00
C VAL A 58 -10.90 -28.74 28.64
N ALA A 59 -11.22 -28.89 27.35
CA ALA A 59 -12.58 -29.16 26.90
C ALA A 59 -13.03 -30.59 27.23
N ALA A 60 -12.15 -31.58 27.02
CA ALA A 60 -12.42 -32.98 27.35
C ALA A 60 -12.70 -33.18 28.86
N ALA A 61 -12.02 -32.43 29.73
CA ALA A 61 -12.25 -32.45 31.17
C ALA A 61 -13.63 -31.89 31.63
N ALA A 62 -14.37 -31.19 30.75
CA ALA A 62 -15.63 -30.53 31.09
C ALA A 62 -16.90 -31.30 30.66
N GLY A 63 -16.80 -32.26 29.73
CA GLY A 63 -17.87 -33.22 29.42
C GLY A 63 -19.19 -32.63 28.88
N LEU A 64 -19.13 -31.55 28.08
CA LEU A 64 -20.32 -30.88 27.52
C LEU A 64 -20.31 -30.87 25.99
N GLU A 65 -21.36 -31.41 25.39
CA GLU A 65 -21.69 -31.23 23.96
C GLU A 65 -22.62 -30.03 23.77
N VAL A 66 -22.41 -29.24 22.71
CA VAL A 66 -23.25 -28.09 22.36
C VAL A 66 -23.49 -28.08 20.85
N GLN A 67 -24.70 -28.40 20.41
CA GLN A 67 -25.13 -28.27 19.02
C GLN A 67 -25.61 -26.83 18.74
N THR A 68 -25.32 -26.32 17.54
CA THR A 68 -25.76 -24.99 17.09
C THR A 68 -26.31 -25.04 15.65
N HIS A 69 -26.70 -23.90 15.10
CA HIS A 69 -27.28 -23.79 13.75
C HIS A 69 -26.34 -24.19 12.59
N GLU A 70 -25.07 -24.49 12.87
CA GLU A 70 -24.05 -24.88 11.87
C GLU A 70 -24.34 -26.24 11.19
N ASP A 71 -25.00 -27.17 11.90
CA ASP A 71 -25.32 -28.53 11.42
C ASP A 71 -26.03 -28.55 10.06
N GLN A 72 -26.82 -27.52 9.74
CA GLN A 72 -27.53 -27.40 8.45
C GLN A 72 -26.69 -26.77 7.33
N GLN A 73 -25.58 -26.08 7.64
CA GLN A 73 -24.64 -25.57 6.63
C GLN A 73 -23.52 -26.56 6.30
N GLU A 74 -23.08 -27.40 7.26
CA GLU A 74 -22.07 -28.45 7.01
C GLU A 74 -22.45 -29.38 5.84
N ALA A 75 -23.73 -29.72 5.72
CA ALA A 75 -24.27 -30.56 4.66
C ALA A 75 -24.03 -30.02 3.24
N ALA A 76 -23.84 -28.70 3.07
CA ALA A 76 -23.67 -28.04 1.78
C ALA A 76 -22.21 -27.98 1.29
N VAL A 77 -21.23 -28.29 2.15
CA VAL A 77 -19.79 -28.16 1.86
C VAL A 77 -19.03 -29.48 2.06
N ALA A 78 -17.84 -29.56 1.49
CA ALA A 78 -16.91 -30.69 1.62
C ALA A 78 -15.46 -30.17 1.52
N ARG A 79 -14.47 -30.94 1.96
CA ARG A 79 -13.04 -30.63 1.76
C ARG A 79 -12.47 -31.44 0.60
N ASP A 80 -11.65 -30.78 -0.21
CA ASP A 80 -10.85 -31.40 -1.26
C ASP A 80 -9.67 -32.18 -0.64
N VAL A 81 -9.59 -33.50 -0.89
CA VAL A 81 -8.58 -34.38 -0.25
C VAL A 81 -7.15 -34.22 -0.80
N VAL A 82 -6.95 -33.42 -1.86
CA VAL A 82 -5.61 -33.16 -2.44
C VAL A 82 -5.04 -31.83 -1.95
N CYS A 83 -5.90 -30.86 -1.62
CA CYS A 83 -5.47 -29.51 -1.22
C CYS A 83 -6.16 -28.95 0.04
N ASN A 84 -6.89 -29.76 0.81
CA ASN A 84 -7.57 -29.39 2.07
C ASN A 84 -8.63 -28.27 1.93
N MET A 85 -8.92 -27.80 0.71
CA MET A 85 -9.74 -26.63 0.44
C MET A 85 -11.24 -26.93 0.58
N THR A 86 -11.96 -26.11 1.35
CA THR A 86 -13.42 -26.19 1.49
C THR A 86 -14.14 -25.76 0.21
N VAL A 87 -15.03 -26.62 -0.31
CA VAL A 87 -15.79 -26.43 -1.54
C VAL A 87 -17.29 -26.65 -1.33
N ARG A 88 -18.14 -25.90 -2.04
CA ARG A 88 -19.61 -26.12 -2.02
C ARG A 88 -19.96 -27.29 -2.92
N ARG A 89 -20.66 -28.31 -2.38
CA ARG A 89 -20.99 -29.56 -3.11
C ARG A 89 -21.76 -29.32 -4.41
N ALA A 90 -22.61 -28.29 -4.43
CA ALA A 90 -23.43 -27.89 -5.58
C ALA A 90 -22.64 -27.30 -6.77
N THR A 91 -21.36 -26.91 -6.59
CA THR A 91 -20.54 -26.28 -7.64
C THR A 91 -19.12 -26.87 -7.76
N ALA A 92 -18.78 -27.87 -6.94
CA ALA A 92 -17.49 -28.54 -6.96
C ALA A 92 -17.40 -29.55 -8.12
N TYR A 93 -16.17 -29.84 -8.57
CA TYR A 93 -15.92 -31.04 -9.36
C TYR A 93 -16.06 -32.26 -8.44
N GLN A 94 -16.55 -33.40 -8.94
CA GLN A 94 -16.75 -34.59 -8.12
C GLN A 94 -16.22 -35.86 -8.80
N VAL A 95 -15.84 -36.84 -7.99
CA VAL A 95 -15.60 -38.22 -8.45
C VAL A 95 -15.97 -39.22 -7.35
N THR A 96 -16.53 -40.36 -7.74
CA THR A 96 -16.91 -41.43 -6.82
C THR A 96 -15.85 -42.53 -6.86
N VAL A 97 -15.27 -42.85 -5.71
CA VAL A 97 -14.24 -43.88 -5.54
C VAL A 97 -14.63 -44.75 -4.35
N ALA A 98 -14.63 -46.08 -4.53
CA ALA A 98 -15.07 -47.03 -3.51
C ALA A 98 -16.42 -46.63 -2.86
N GLU A 99 -17.42 -46.41 -3.71
CA GLU A 99 -18.81 -46.00 -3.35
C GLU A 99 -18.96 -44.64 -2.65
N ARG A 100 -17.86 -43.92 -2.37
CA ARG A 100 -17.87 -42.60 -1.72
C ARG A 100 -17.59 -41.48 -2.74
N THR A 101 -18.45 -40.47 -2.77
CA THR A 101 -18.27 -39.28 -3.64
C THR A 101 -17.42 -38.23 -2.93
N TYR A 102 -16.30 -37.89 -3.56
CA TYR A 102 -15.37 -36.84 -3.17
C TYR A 102 -15.61 -35.58 -4.01
N PHE A 103 -15.39 -34.41 -3.42
CA PHE A 103 -15.60 -33.10 -4.05
C PHE A 103 -14.29 -32.30 -4.08
N PHE A 104 -14.07 -31.54 -5.16
CA PHE A 104 -12.78 -30.95 -5.49
C PHE A 104 -12.91 -29.49 -5.98
N CYS A 105 -11.88 -28.69 -5.68
CA CYS A 105 -11.80 -27.28 -6.07
C CYS A 105 -11.50 -27.09 -7.56
N SER A 106 -10.89 -28.09 -8.19
CA SER A 106 -10.39 -28.03 -9.55
C SER A 106 -10.43 -29.40 -10.22
N THR A 107 -10.38 -29.40 -11.56
CA THR A 107 -10.15 -30.63 -12.32
C THR A 107 -8.83 -31.30 -11.92
N TYR A 108 -7.76 -30.53 -11.69
CA TYR A 108 -6.46 -31.05 -11.25
C TYR A 108 -6.57 -31.91 -9.98
N CYS A 109 -7.25 -31.42 -8.94
CA CYS A 109 -7.38 -32.16 -7.68
C CYS A 109 -8.24 -33.42 -7.84
N ARG A 110 -9.32 -33.35 -8.63
CA ARG A 110 -10.10 -34.54 -9.03
C ARG A 110 -9.22 -35.55 -9.78
N ASP A 111 -8.47 -35.09 -10.77
CA ASP A 111 -7.68 -35.92 -11.68
C ASP A 111 -6.46 -36.54 -10.98
N ALA A 112 -5.89 -35.89 -9.97
CA ALA A 112 -4.87 -36.45 -9.10
C ALA A 112 -5.39 -37.62 -8.24
N VAL A 113 -6.65 -37.56 -7.76
CA VAL A 113 -7.29 -38.70 -7.08
C VAL A 113 -7.68 -39.80 -8.07
N VAL A 114 -8.06 -39.46 -9.30
CA VAL A 114 -8.31 -40.47 -10.35
C VAL A 114 -7.02 -41.21 -10.73
N ALA A 115 -5.89 -40.51 -10.80
CA ALA A 115 -4.59 -41.09 -11.16
C ALA A 115 -3.97 -41.94 -10.03
N GLU A 116 -4.00 -41.47 -8.78
CA GLU A 116 -3.40 -42.15 -7.64
C GLU A 116 -4.37 -42.24 -6.43
N PRO A 117 -5.48 -43.00 -6.52
CA PRO A 117 -6.53 -42.96 -5.49
C PRO A 117 -6.03 -43.34 -4.10
N ALA A 118 -5.18 -44.36 -4.00
CA ALA A 118 -4.67 -44.86 -2.73
C ALA A 118 -3.84 -43.81 -1.96
N ARG A 119 -3.02 -43.02 -2.68
CA ARG A 119 -2.14 -41.99 -2.10
C ARG A 119 -2.92 -40.92 -1.35
N TRP A 120 -4.04 -40.47 -1.91
CA TRP A 120 -4.84 -39.38 -1.35
C TRP A 120 -5.93 -39.86 -0.38
N ILE A 121 -6.54 -41.03 -0.65
CA ILE A 121 -7.67 -41.54 0.15
C ILE A 121 -7.21 -42.30 1.41
N GLN A 122 -6.05 -42.97 1.39
CA GLN A 122 -5.57 -43.72 2.57
C GLN A 122 -4.74 -42.87 3.54
N ALA A 123 -4.10 -41.80 3.07
CA ALA A 123 -3.25 -40.94 3.92
C ALA A 123 -4.05 -40.04 4.88
N HIS A 124 -5.27 -39.66 4.51
CA HIS A 124 -6.10 -38.72 5.27
C HIS A 124 -7.56 -39.20 5.34
N PRO A 125 -7.94 -40.05 6.32
CA PRO A 125 -9.36 -40.28 6.61
C PRO A 125 -10.01 -38.94 7.01
N PRO A 126 -11.16 -38.55 6.44
CA PRO A 126 -11.77 -37.25 6.73
C PRO A 126 -12.27 -37.22 8.18
N SER A 127 -11.65 -36.39 9.00
CA SER A 127 -12.11 -36.06 10.36
C SER A 127 -13.38 -35.22 10.28
N LEU A 128 -14.54 -35.88 10.37
CA LEU A 128 -15.89 -35.29 10.40
C LEU A 128 -16.20 -34.55 11.73
N THR A 129 -15.17 -33.92 12.31
CA THR A 129 -15.20 -33.19 13.59
C THR A 129 -14.35 -31.92 13.56
N ALA A 130 -13.59 -31.67 12.48
CA ALA A 130 -13.03 -30.35 12.18
C ALA A 130 -14.03 -29.62 11.28
N GLY A 131 -14.87 -28.78 11.89
CA GLY A 131 -16.08 -28.25 11.28
C GLY A 131 -15.90 -27.43 10.00
N ALA A 132 -17.02 -26.96 9.47
CA ALA A 132 -17.16 -26.14 8.26
C ALA A 132 -16.54 -24.73 8.33
N ASP A 133 -15.46 -24.57 9.09
CA ASP A 133 -14.57 -23.41 9.07
C ASP A 133 -14.17 -23.10 7.61
N LYS A 134 -14.77 -22.02 7.10
CA LYS A 134 -14.01 -21.04 6.32
C LYS A 134 -12.72 -20.76 7.08
N HIS A 135 -11.57 -20.66 6.41
CA HIS A 135 -10.29 -20.39 7.05
C HIS A 135 -10.20 -18.93 7.56
N LEU A 136 -10.93 -18.69 8.65
CA LEU A 136 -11.05 -17.46 9.39
C LEU A 136 -9.95 -17.45 10.44
N MET A 137 -9.02 -16.50 10.35
CA MET A 137 -8.21 -16.21 11.54
C MET A 137 -9.13 -15.66 12.62
N ARG A 138 -8.99 -16.18 13.85
CA ARG A 138 -9.87 -15.83 14.96
C ARG A 138 -9.75 -14.34 15.26
N GLY A 139 -10.89 -13.64 15.24
CA GLY A 139 -11.00 -12.24 15.64
C GLY A 139 -10.54 -12.06 17.09
N ILE A 140 -9.98 -10.89 17.39
CA ILE A 140 -9.19 -10.66 18.61
C ILE A 140 -10.13 -10.31 19.79
N PRO A 141 -9.80 -10.70 21.04
CA PRO A 141 -10.67 -10.45 22.19
C PRO A 141 -11.06 -8.98 22.35
N ALA A 142 -12.36 -8.72 22.61
CA ALA A 142 -12.93 -7.37 22.62
C ALA A 142 -12.25 -6.40 23.61
N TRP A 143 -11.61 -6.91 24.67
CA TRP A 143 -10.82 -6.09 25.59
C TRP A 143 -9.60 -5.47 24.89
N MET A 144 -8.90 -6.20 24.02
CA MET A 144 -7.73 -5.68 23.25
C MET A 144 -8.15 -4.56 22.28
N TYR A 145 -9.32 -4.68 21.66
CA TYR A 145 -9.94 -3.59 20.89
C TYR A 145 -10.24 -2.37 21.76
N GLN A 146 -10.86 -2.57 22.93
CA GLN A 146 -11.18 -1.48 23.87
C GLN A 146 -9.90 -0.76 24.35
N TYR A 147 -8.82 -1.46 24.66
CA TYR A 147 -7.53 -0.83 24.97
C TYR A 147 -6.92 -0.13 23.76
N GLY A 148 -7.01 -0.68 22.54
CA GLY A 148 -6.57 -0.01 21.31
C GLY A 148 -7.28 1.34 21.09
N VAL A 149 -8.60 1.38 21.30
CA VAL A 149 -9.41 2.61 21.23
C VAL A 149 -9.08 3.56 22.39
N LEU A 150 -8.87 3.06 23.61
CA LEU A 150 -8.46 3.87 24.76
C LEU A 150 -7.09 4.52 24.54
N ILE A 151 -6.10 3.78 24.03
CA ILE A 151 -4.78 4.30 23.66
C ILE A 151 -4.93 5.36 22.58
N LEU A 152 -5.73 5.11 21.53
CA LEU A 152 -6.01 6.08 20.48
C LEU A 152 -6.59 7.39 21.05
N LEU A 153 -7.57 7.31 21.97
CA LEU A 153 -8.17 8.47 22.63
C LEU A 153 -7.18 9.23 23.52
N LEU A 154 -6.45 8.54 24.39
CA LEU A 154 -5.45 9.13 25.30
C LEU A 154 -4.31 9.82 24.53
N VAL A 155 -3.87 9.23 23.42
CA VAL A 155 -2.86 9.83 22.54
C VAL A 155 -3.40 11.05 21.80
N SER A 156 -4.67 11.00 21.35
CA SER A 156 -5.30 12.08 20.58
C SER A 156 -5.64 13.32 21.40
N PHE A 157 -6.12 13.15 22.63
CA PHE A 157 -6.55 14.27 23.49
C PHE A 157 -5.55 14.62 24.60
N GLY A 158 -4.75 13.66 25.07
CA GLY A 158 -3.71 13.88 26.08
C GLY A 158 -2.37 14.25 25.46
N LEU A 159 -1.73 13.30 24.76
CA LEU A 159 -0.36 13.48 24.27
C LEU A 159 -0.24 14.55 23.18
N PHE A 160 -1.17 14.59 22.21
CA PHE A 160 -1.12 15.58 21.14
C PHE A 160 -1.25 17.02 21.67
N GLU A 161 -2.19 17.29 22.58
CA GLU A 161 -2.37 18.63 23.15
C GLU A 161 -1.28 19.01 24.16
N LEU A 162 -0.76 18.06 24.93
CA LEU A 162 0.42 18.32 25.76
C LEU A 162 1.63 18.75 24.88
N LEU A 163 1.82 18.10 23.72
CA LEU A 163 2.87 18.46 22.77
C LEU A 163 2.59 19.76 22.01
N SER A 164 1.32 20.10 21.73
CA SER A 164 0.92 21.37 21.11
C SER A 164 1.24 22.54 22.07
N TRP A 165 0.80 22.42 23.32
CA TRP A 165 0.98 23.37 24.42
C TRP A 165 2.45 23.53 24.84
N LEU A 166 3.22 22.44 24.96
CA LEU A 166 4.66 22.49 25.26
C LEU A 166 5.46 23.18 24.14
N ARG A 167 5.07 23.00 22.88
CA ARG A 167 5.71 23.69 21.75
C ARG A 167 5.41 25.18 21.77
N GLU A 168 4.17 25.56 22.03
CA GLU A 168 3.75 26.97 22.13
C GLU A 168 4.42 27.68 23.31
N ARG A 169 4.41 27.08 24.51
CA ARG A 169 5.08 27.64 25.70
C ARG A 169 6.58 27.89 25.53
N ARG A 170 7.25 27.17 24.63
CA ARG A 170 8.68 27.36 24.32
C ARG A 170 8.95 28.56 23.40
N GLY A 171 7.92 29.28 22.96
CA GLY A 171 8.05 30.38 22.00
C GLY A 171 8.59 29.94 20.64
N ALA A 172 8.64 28.63 20.38
CA ALA A 172 9.19 28.06 19.16
C ALA A 172 8.28 28.45 17.98
N PRO A 173 8.73 29.28 17.03
CA PRO A 173 7.88 29.66 15.92
C PRO A 173 7.53 28.42 15.09
N LEU A 174 6.44 28.48 14.31
CA LEU A 174 6.12 27.43 13.34
C LEU A 174 7.06 27.42 12.12
N THR A 175 8.21 28.10 12.21
CA THR A 175 9.40 27.74 11.44
C THR A 175 9.69 26.24 11.66
N GLN A 176 9.75 25.40 10.64
CA GLN A 176 10.71 25.31 9.55
C GLN A 176 11.98 24.48 9.83
N PRO A 177 12.91 24.75 10.78
CA PRO A 177 14.17 23.98 10.87
C PRO A 177 14.01 22.46 11.12
N ALA A 178 12.87 21.99 11.65
CA ALA A 178 12.56 20.56 11.69
C ALA A 178 12.25 19.98 10.29
N LEU A 179 11.53 20.72 9.43
CA LEU A 179 11.27 20.40 8.00
C LEU A 179 12.50 20.66 7.12
N ASP A 180 13.40 21.56 7.54
CA ASP A 180 14.64 21.89 6.83
C ASP A 180 15.83 20.99 7.20
N ALA A 181 15.63 20.01 8.10
CA ALA A 181 16.54 18.90 8.34
C ALA A 181 16.57 17.93 7.13
N ARG A 182 17.10 18.42 6.00
CA ARG A 182 17.23 17.69 4.73
C ARG A 182 18.69 17.28 4.53
N GLN A 183 18.92 15.99 4.32
CA GLN A 183 20.27 15.43 4.13
C GLN A 183 20.48 15.01 2.67
N ASP A 184 21.49 15.59 2.00
CA ASP A 184 21.84 15.24 0.62
C ASP A 184 22.54 13.87 0.56
N LEU A 185 21.86 12.86 0.01
CA LEU A 185 22.42 11.51 -0.12
C LEU A 185 23.49 11.43 -1.21
N LEU A 186 23.44 12.31 -2.22
CA LEU A 186 24.46 12.36 -3.28
C LEU A 186 25.69 13.18 -2.89
N GLY A 187 25.77 13.64 -1.63
CA GLY A 187 27.02 14.09 -1.01
C GLY A 187 28.03 12.92 -0.85
N ALA A 188 27.54 11.69 -0.67
CA ALA A 188 28.38 10.50 -0.70
C ALA A 188 28.73 10.12 -2.15
N ALA A 189 30.03 10.19 -2.50
CA ALA A 189 30.50 9.98 -3.87
C ALA A 189 30.14 8.59 -4.44
N TRP A 190 30.10 7.56 -3.60
CA TRP A 190 29.69 6.20 -4.02
C TRP A 190 28.19 6.13 -4.35
N VAL A 191 27.32 6.77 -3.55
CA VAL A 191 25.87 6.86 -3.84
C VAL A 191 25.66 7.63 -5.14
N ARG A 192 26.37 8.75 -5.33
CA ARG A 192 26.31 9.51 -6.58
C ARG A 192 26.71 8.66 -7.78
N ARG A 193 27.85 7.95 -7.70
CA ARG A 193 28.36 7.07 -8.77
C ARG A 193 27.40 5.92 -9.07
N LEU A 194 26.77 5.34 -8.05
CA LEU A 194 25.77 4.28 -8.21
C LEU A 194 24.51 4.82 -8.92
N VAL A 195 23.89 5.87 -8.39
CA VAL A 195 22.60 6.40 -8.88
C VAL A 195 22.72 7.01 -10.29
N THR A 196 23.89 7.56 -10.68
CA THR A 196 24.11 8.03 -12.06
C THR A 196 24.59 6.94 -13.02
N TRP A 197 24.88 5.71 -12.55
CA TRP A 197 25.33 4.61 -13.41
C TRP A 197 24.24 4.21 -14.40
N LYS A 198 24.48 4.44 -15.70
CA LYS A 198 23.48 4.27 -16.78
C LYS A 198 22.75 2.91 -16.75
N PRO A 199 23.40 1.74 -16.57
CA PRO A 199 22.71 0.45 -16.56
C PRO A 199 22.06 0.08 -15.22
N LEU A 200 22.28 0.81 -14.10
CA LEU A 200 21.70 0.44 -12.78
C LEU A 200 20.19 0.16 -12.87
N ARG A 201 19.48 1.06 -13.56
CA ARG A 201 18.03 0.94 -13.75
C ARG A 201 17.67 -0.26 -14.61
N PHE A 202 18.42 -0.51 -15.69
CA PHE A 202 18.22 -1.67 -16.55
C PHE A 202 18.37 -2.97 -15.76
N CYS A 203 19.43 -3.13 -14.97
CA CYS A 203 19.66 -4.35 -14.17
C CYS A 203 18.49 -4.66 -13.22
N PHE A 204 18.03 -3.68 -12.43
CA PHE A 204 16.88 -3.89 -11.54
C PHE A 204 15.57 -4.12 -12.30
N GLN A 205 15.32 -3.39 -13.39
CA GLN A 205 14.13 -3.62 -14.22
C GLN A 205 14.14 -5.00 -14.88
N SER A 206 15.31 -5.54 -15.25
CA SER A 206 15.46 -6.90 -15.80
C SER A 206 15.17 -7.98 -14.77
N VAL A 207 15.62 -7.83 -13.53
CA VAL A 207 15.26 -8.76 -12.43
C VAL A 207 13.75 -8.72 -12.17
N CYS A 208 13.15 -7.52 -12.04
CA CYS A 208 11.71 -7.41 -11.87
C CYS A 208 10.91 -7.91 -13.08
N ALA A 209 11.45 -7.78 -14.31
CA ALA A 209 10.83 -8.31 -15.51
C ALA A 209 10.90 -9.85 -15.56
N ALA A 210 11.98 -10.47 -15.09
CA ALA A 210 12.08 -11.94 -14.98
C ALA A 210 11.02 -12.51 -14.03
N PHE A 211 10.87 -11.93 -12.83
CA PHE A 211 9.78 -12.32 -11.91
C PHE A 211 8.39 -12.05 -12.49
N PHE A 212 8.20 -10.96 -13.24
CA PHE A 212 6.94 -10.65 -13.91
C PHE A 212 6.59 -11.66 -15.01
N CYS A 213 7.58 -12.10 -15.80
CA CYS A 213 7.41 -13.18 -16.77
C CYS A 213 7.12 -14.52 -16.09
N LEU A 214 7.76 -14.83 -14.95
CA LEU A 214 7.44 -16.02 -14.14
C LEU A 214 5.99 -16.01 -13.65
N ILE A 215 5.49 -14.87 -13.14
CA ILE A 215 4.09 -14.71 -12.71
C ILE A 215 3.12 -14.95 -13.88
N ILE A 216 3.41 -14.43 -15.07
CA ILE A 216 2.59 -14.68 -16.27
C ILE A 216 2.64 -16.18 -16.66
N TYR A 217 3.83 -16.78 -16.68
CA TYR A 217 4.01 -18.18 -17.07
C TYR A 217 3.30 -19.14 -16.10
N ALA A 218 3.59 -19.04 -14.79
CA ALA A 218 2.97 -19.84 -13.75
C ALA A 218 1.45 -19.61 -13.70
N GLY A 219 0.97 -18.38 -13.87
CA GLY A 219 -0.47 -18.12 -13.92
C GLY A 219 -1.18 -18.76 -15.12
N LEU A 220 -0.59 -18.72 -16.32
CA LEU A 220 -1.20 -19.31 -17.53
C LEU A 220 -1.15 -20.84 -17.56
N PHE A 221 0.04 -21.42 -17.28
CA PHE A 221 0.38 -22.82 -17.52
C PHE A 221 0.56 -23.67 -16.24
N GLY A 222 0.73 -23.02 -15.09
CA GLY A 222 0.78 -23.70 -13.79
C GLY A 222 -0.59 -24.14 -13.28
N ASN A 223 -0.56 -24.81 -12.13
CA ASN A 223 -1.72 -25.29 -11.39
C ASN A 223 -2.72 -24.15 -11.12
N GLN A 224 -4.02 -24.39 -11.30
CA GLN A 224 -5.03 -23.34 -11.15
C GLN A 224 -5.60 -23.22 -9.73
N ASN A 225 -5.12 -24.05 -8.78
CA ASN A 225 -5.30 -23.80 -7.35
C ASN A 225 -4.37 -22.65 -6.91
N PRO A 226 -4.87 -21.55 -6.32
CA PRO A 226 -4.06 -20.38 -5.95
C PRO A 226 -3.04 -20.67 -4.84
N SER A 227 -3.26 -21.67 -4.00
CA SER A 227 -2.33 -22.08 -2.94
C SER A 227 -1.19 -22.98 -3.44
N MET A 228 -1.32 -23.55 -4.64
CA MET A 228 -0.28 -24.36 -5.30
C MET A 228 0.43 -23.58 -6.43
N ASN A 229 0.26 -22.26 -6.51
CA ASN A 229 0.78 -21.46 -7.62
C ASN A 229 1.46 -20.19 -7.11
N VAL A 230 2.68 -19.93 -7.58
CA VAL A 230 3.46 -18.76 -7.13
C VAL A 230 2.89 -17.43 -7.62
N ALA A 231 2.08 -17.42 -8.70
CA ALA A 231 1.62 -16.20 -9.35
C ALA A 231 0.63 -15.37 -8.50
N PRO A 232 -0.43 -15.94 -7.88
CA PRO A 232 -1.24 -15.19 -6.92
C PRO A 232 -0.45 -14.74 -5.69
N LEU A 233 0.33 -15.64 -5.07
CA LEU A 233 1.10 -15.33 -3.86
C LEU A 233 2.08 -14.17 -4.10
N LEU A 234 2.90 -14.25 -5.16
CA LEU A 234 3.84 -13.17 -5.48
C LEU A 234 3.13 -11.86 -5.81
N THR A 235 1.96 -11.89 -6.44
CA THR A 235 1.24 -10.67 -6.86
C THR A 235 0.51 -10.03 -5.68
N TRP A 236 -0.39 -10.77 -5.02
CA TRP A 236 -1.39 -10.22 -4.10
C TRP A 236 -0.95 -10.26 -2.64
N THR A 237 -0.11 -11.22 -2.26
CA THR A 237 0.41 -11.35 -0.88
C THR A 237 1.77 -10.67 -0.75
N ILE A 238 2.75 -11.02 -1.58
CA ILE A 238 4.14 -10.52 -1.44
C ILE A 238 4.30 -9.12 -2.03
N TRP A 239 3.99 -8.93 -3.33
CA TRP A 239 4.23 -7.67 -4.01
C TRP A 239 3.26 -6.58 -3.55
N TRP A 240 1.96 -6.82 -3.53
CA TRP A 240 0.97 -5.79 -3.17
C TRP A 240 1.16 -5.28 -1.74
N ALA A 241 1.34 -6.17 -0.75
CA ALA A 241 1.64 -5.77 0.62
C ALA A 241 2.99 -5.07 0.74
N GLY A 242 4.06 -5.72 0.25
CA GLY A 242 5.43 -5.21 0.29
C GLY A 242 5.60 -3.86 -0.41
N LEU A 243 4.78 -3.58 -1.43
CA LEU A 243 4.74 -2.30 -2.12
C LEU A 243 4.35 -1.14 -1.19
N ILE A 244 3.41 -1.33 -0.24
CA ILE A 244 3.00 -0.24 0.65
C ILE A 244 4.13 0.12 1.63
N PHE A 245 4.85 -0.88 2.16
CA PHE A 245 6.07 -0.68 2.93
C PHE A 245 7.20 -0.02 2.11
N LEU A 246 7.40 -0.47 0.87
CA LEU A 246 8.36 0.12 -0.08
C LEU A 246 8.03 1.61 -0.34
N ILE A 247 6.75 1.98 -0.45
CA ILE A 247 6.34 3.37 -0.62
C ILE A 247 6.53 4.19 0.66
N LEU A 248 6.24 3.61 1.83
CA LEU A 248 6.46 4.26 3.13
C LEU A 248 7.92 4.74 3.24
N TYR A 249 8.89 3.83 3.10
CA TYR A 249 10.31 4.15 3.30
C TYR A 249 10.98 4.81 2.08
N PHE A 250 10.68 4.36 0.85
CA PHE A 250 11.41 4.76 -0.37
C PHE A 250 10.59 5.57 -1.38
N GLY A 251 9.33 5.90 -1.04
CA GLY A 251 8.46 6.69 -1.89
C GLY A 251 8.18 6.01 -3.23
N LYS A 252 8.57 6.63 -4.34
CA LYS A 252 8.22 6.14 -5.68
C LYS A 252 9.29 5.21 -6.30
N LEU A 253 10.14 4.61 -5.47
CA LEU A 253 11.21 3.71 -5.94
C LEU A 253 10.68 2.48 -6.70
N TRP A 254 9.46 2.00 -6.42
CA TRP A 254 8.80 0.99 -7.27
C TRP A 254 8.74 1.42 -8.75
N CYS A 255 8.49 2.70 -9.03
CA CYS A 255 8.40 3.21 -10.39
C CYS A 255 9.78 3.30 -11.10
N PHE A 256 10.89 3.22 -10.35
CA PHE A 256 12.23 3.08 -10.92
C PHE A 256 12.45 1.66 -11.46
N VAL A 257 12.05 0.63 -10.69
CA VAL A 257 12.24 -0.81 -11.02
C VAL A 257 11.07 -1.45 -11.79
N CYS A 258 9.94 -0.76 -11.95
CA CYS A 258 8.70 -1.29 -12.49
C CYS A 258 8.88 -2.09 -13.81
N PRO A 259 8.40 -3.35 -13.89
CA PRO A 259 8.60 -4.21 -15.06
C PRO A 259 7.77 -3.74 -16.26
N TRP A 260 6.51 -3.32 -16.06
CA TRP A 260 5.67 -2.76 -17.12
C TRP A 260 6.36 -1.58 -17.84
N ASP A 261 7.02 -0.71 -17.08
CA ASP A 261 7.73 0.45 -17.62
C ASP A 261 9.04 0.06 -18.31
N GLY A 262 9.73 -0.97 -17.81
CA GLY A 262 10.96 -1.50 -18.42
C GLY A 262 10.66 -2.12 -19.78
N ILE A 263 9.79 -3.13 -19.78
CA ILE A 263 9.39 -3.88 -20.98
C ILE A 263 8.80 -2.93 -22.05
N ALA A 264 7.91 -2.00 -21.68
CA ALA A 264 7.37 -1.01 -22.62
C ALA A 264 8.44 -0.06 -23.19
N THR A 265 9.52 0.24 -22.45
CA THR A 265 10.63 1.06 -22.94
C THR A 265 11.53 0.27 -23.90
N TRP A 266 11.81 -0.99 -23.59
CA TRP A 266 12.65 -1.85 -24.44
C TRP A 266 11.95 -2.16 -25.77
N ILE A 267 10.63 -2.43 -25.73
CA ILE A 267 9.81 -2.60 -26.94
C ILE A 267 9.83 -1.33 -27.79
N GLU A 268 9.59 -0.14 -27.22
CA GLU A 268 9.53 1.11 -28.00
C GLU A 268 10.88 1.55 -28.60
N ARG A 269 12.00 1.24 -27.94
CA ARG A 269 13.35 1.70 -28.36
C ARG A 269 14.16 0.63 -29.11
N LEU A 270 13.77 -0.64 -29.01
CA LEU A 270 14.55 -1.81 -29.44
C LEU A 270 15.99 -1.82 -28.87
N LYS A 271 16.19 -1.19 -27.70
CA LYS A 271 17.49 -1.00 -27.03
C LYS A 271 17.33 -1.07 -25.51
N PRO A 272 18.28 -1.68 -24.77
CA PRO A 272 18.17 -1.90 -23.33
C PRO A 272 18.37 -0.62 -22.49
N TRP A 273 19.21 0.31 -22.95
CA TRP A 273 19.49 1.60 -22.31
C TRP A 273 19.89 2.68 -23.33
N GLY A 274 19.96 3.93 -22.87
CA GLY A 274 20.39 5.10 -23.67
C GLY A 274 19.26 6.12 -23.91
N PRO A 275 19.60 7.36 -24.32
CA PRO A 275 18.65 8.44 -24.55
C PRO A 275 17.70 8.12 -25.73
N ARG A 276 16.44 8.57 -25.63
CA ARG A 276 15.40 8.43 -26.66
C ARG A 276 15.63 9.41 -27.82
N GLN A 277 16.67 9.16 -28.62
CA GLN A 277 16.98 9.93 -29.84
C GLN A 277 15.97 9.63 -30.95
N SER A 278 15.63 8.36 -31.15
CA SER A 278 14.58 7.88 -32.04
C SER A 278 14.01 6.57 -31.47
N GLY A 279 12.70 6.41 -31.49
CA GLY A 279 11.99 5.20 -31.07
C GLY A 279 10.64 5.12 -31.78
N MET A 280 9.98 3.97 -31.73
CA MET A 280 8.80 3.67 -32.57
C MET A 280 7.51 4.41 -32.13
N GLY A 281 7.57 5.22 -31.07
CA GLY A 281 6.40 5.91 -30.55
C GLY A 281 5.95 7.11 -31.39
N LEU A 282 4.66 7.13 -31.78
CA LEU A 282 3.98 8.18 -32.56
C LEU A 282 4.05 9.59 -31.91
N GLY A 283 4.37 9.66 -30.61
CA GLY A 283 4.58 10.93 -29.90
C GLY A 283 3.33 11.80 -29.75
N LEU A 284 2.13 11.21 -29.88
CA LEU A 284 0.87 11.96 -29.78
C LEU A 284 0.71 12.54 -28.36
N ARG A 285 0.18 13.75 -28.28
CA ARG A 285 0.00 14.44 -26.99
C ARG A 285 -1.20 13.88 -26.23
N TRP A 286 -1.00 13.39 -25.00
CA TRP A 286 -2.10 12.83 -24.18
C TRP A 286 -3.36 13.74 -24.16
N PRO A 287 -4.59 13.20 -24.34
CA PRO A 287 -5.79 14.00 -24.59
C PRO A 287 -6.08 15.04 -23.50
N ARG A 288 -6.37 16.30 -23.89
CA ARG A 288 -6.51 17.43 -22.95
C ARG A 288 -7.49 17.17 -21.80
N LYS A 289 -8.66 16.56 -22.08
CA LYS A 289 -9.68 16.21 -21.08
C LYS A 289 -9.21 15.19 -20.03
N LEU A 290 -8.20 14.37 -20.35
CA LEU A 290 -7.68 13.28 -19.51
C LEU A 290 -6.34 13.63 -18.83
N ARG A 291 -5.92 14.92 -18.81
CA ARG A 291 -4.66 15.38 -18.18
C ARG A 291 -4.77 15.54 -16.65
N ASN A 292 -5.42 14.58 -16.02
CA ASN A 292 -5.71 14.47 -14.60
C ASN A 292 -5.55 13.00 -14.19
N ILE A 293 -5.67 12.68 -12.90
CA ILE A 293 -5.49 11.30 -12.43
C ILE A 293 -6.78 10.47 -12.44
N TRP A 294 -7.92 11.04 -12.89
CA TRP A 294 -9.20 10.31 -12.96
C TRP A 294 -9.17 9.00 -13.75
N PRO A 295 -8.43 8.84 -14.87
CA PRO A 295 -8.31 7.54 -15.54
C PRO A 295 -7.72 6.47 -14.62
N ALA A 296 -6.72 6.82 -13.82
CA ALA A 296 -6.13 5.92 -12.83
C ALA A 296 -7.03 5.69 -11.61
N VAL A 297 -7.87 6.67 -11.20
CA VAL A 297 -8.88 6.47 -10.15
C VAL A 297 -9.95 5.48 -10.63
N GLY A 298 -10.47 5.67 -11.84
CA GLY A 298 -11.43 4.76 -12.45
C GLY A 298 -10.86 3.35 -12.62
N LEU A 299 -9.60 3.23 -13.09
CA LEU A 299 -8.93 1.95 -13.23
C LEU A 299 -8.61 1.29 -11.87
N PHE A 300 -8.35 2.06 -10.81
CA PHE A 300 -8.22 1.53 -9.44
C PHE A 300 -9.55 0.99 -8.90
N VAL A 301 -10.64 1.75 -9.04
CA VAL A 301 -11.98 1.32 -8.61
C VAL A 301 -12.46 0.10 -9.41
N LEU A 302 -12.25 0.09 -10.73
CA LEU A 302 -12.56 -1.06 -11.57
C LEU A 302 -11.70 -2.28 -11.21
N LEU A 303 -10.41 -2.10 -10.93
CA LEU A 303 -9.55 -3.19 -10.49
C LEU A 303 -10.07 -3.81 -9.19
N THR A 304 -10.39 -3.03 -8.17
CA THR A 304 -10.87 -3.58 -6.90
C THR A 304 -12.27 -4.22 -7.03
N TRP A 305 -13.13 -3.71 -7.92
CA TRP A 305 -14.40 -4.37 -8.25
C TRP A 305 -14.16 -5.74 -8.91
N VAL A 306 -13.19 -5.83 -9.83
CA VAL A 306 -12.79 -7.10 -10.47
C VAL A 306 -12.12 -8.04 -9.47
N GLU A 307 -11.20 -7.55 -8.64
CA GLU A 307 -10.47 -8.32 -7.62
C GLU A 307 -11.44 -9.03 -6.66
N LEU A 308 -12.31 -8.25 -6.01
CA LEU A 308 -13.18 -8.72 -4.93
C LEU A 308 -14.55 -9.23 -5.42
N GLY A 309 -15.11 -8.63 -6.48
CA GLY A 309 -16.43 -8.99 -7.01
C GLY A 309 -16.43 -10.17 -7.99
N LEU A 310 -15.27 -10.50 -8.58
CA LEU A 310 -15.07 -11.69 -9.43
C LEU A 310 -14.03 -12.67 -8.87
N GLY A 311 -13.44 -12.40 -7.70
CA GLY A 311 -12.49 -13.31 -7.03
C GLY A 311 -11.19 -13.56 -7.80
N VAL A 312 -10.68 -12.57 -8.54
CA VAL A 312 -9.54 -12.74 -9.48
C VAL A 312 -8.23 -13.13 -8.79
N THR A 313 -8.08 -12.82 -7.51
CA THR A 313 -7.01 -13.33 -6.63
C THR A 313 -6.98 -14.85 -6.55
N MET A 314 -8.13 -15.51 -6.66
CA MET A 314 -8.28 -16.96 -6.48
C MET A 314 -8.02 -17.76 -7.76
N VAL A 315 -7.76 -17.11 -8.91
CA VAL A 315 -7.56 -17.78 -10.20
C VAL A 315 -6.25 -17.33 -10.86
N PRO A 316 -5.18 -18.16 -10.81
CA PRO A 316 -3.85 -17.81 -11.34
C PRO A 316 -3.87 -17.30 -12.80
N ARG A 317 -4.66 -17.92 -13.67
CA ARG A 317 -4.78 -17.52 -15.09
C ARG A 317 -5.36 -16.12 -15.28
N VAL A 318 -6.31 -15.70 -14.44
CA VAL A 318 -6.90 -14.35 -14.54
C VAL A 318 -5.95 -13.31 -13.94
N THR A 319 -5.17 -13.66 -12.91
CA THR A 319 -4.03 -12.85 -12.45
C THR A 319 -2.99 -12.63 -13.58
N ALA A 320 -2.66 -13.66 -14.36
CA ALA A 320 -1.79 -13.51 -15.54
C ALA A 320 -2.41 -12.65 -16.66
N TYR A 321 -3.71 -12.80 -16.94
CA TYR A 321 -4.39 -11.93 -17.92
C TYR A 321 -4.43 -10.46 -17.47
N LEU A 322 -4.62 -10.17 -16.17
CA LEU A 322 -4.52 -8.83 -15.61
C LEU A 322 -3.11 -8.25 -15.78
N ALA A 323 -2.07 -9.06 -15.49
CA ALA A 323 -0.68 -8.67 -15.70
C ALA A 323 -0.40 -8.31 -17.17
N LEU A 324 -0.85 -9.14 -18.11
CA LEU A 324 -0.77 -8.90 -19.55
C LEU A 324 -1.53 -7.64 -19.98
N GLY A 325 -2.74 -7.40 -19.44
CA GLY A 325 -3.52 -6.19 -19.72
C GLY A 325 -2.84 -4.90 -19.22
N MET A 326 -2.25 -4.94 -18.03
CA MET A 326 -1.46 -3.83 -17.49
C MET A 326 -0.19 -3.55 -18.30
N LEU A 327 0.50 -4.59 -18.78
CA LEU A 327 1.61 -4.43 -19.72
C LEU A 327 1.12 -3.86 -21.05
N GLY A 328 0.03 -4.37 -21.61
CA GLY A 328 -0.57 -3.91 -22.87
C GLY A 328 -0.91 -2.42 -22.85
N MET A 329 -1.51 -1.93 -21.76
CA MET A 329 -1.75 -0.49 -21.57
C MET A 329 -0.46 0.34 -21.48
N ALA A 330 0.58 -0.18 -20.82
CA ALA A 330 1.87 0.50 -20.74
C ALA A 330 2.58 0.58 -22.11
N VAL A 331 2.65 -0.55 -22.84
CA VAL A 331 3.22 -0.64 -24.20
C VAL A 331 2.46 0.28 -25.15
N THR A 332 1.13 0.15 -25.21
CA THR A 332 0.28 0.99 -26.07
C THR A 332 0.47 2.47 -25.76
N SER A 333 0.56 2.87 -24.48
CA SER A 333 0.78 4.28 -24.14
C SER A 333 2.15 4.81 -24.55
N VAL A 334 3.19 3.99 -24.59
CA VAL A 334 4.55 4.44 -24.92
C VAL A 334 4.80 4.43 -26.44
N LEU A 335 4.05 3.59 -27.18
CA LEU A 335 3.97 3.59 -28.64
C LEU A 335 3.02 4.68 -29.20
N VAL A 336 1.93 5.02 -28.51
CA VAL A 336 0.97 6.03 -29.01
C VAL A 336 1.31 7.44 -28.51
N PHE A 337 1.63 7.61 -27.22
CA PHE A 337 1.69 8.93 -26.59
C PHE A 337 3.10 9.43 -26.23
N ASP A 338 3.20 10.72 -25.90
CA ASP A 338 4.44 11.39 -25.56
C ASP A 338 5.02 10.99 -24.18
N ARG A 339 6.31 10.65 -24.18
CA ARG A 339 7.10 10.21 -23.01
C ARG A 339 6.48 9.01 -22.27
N LYS A 340 6.14 9.16 -20.98
CA LYS A 340 5.51 8.11 -20.14
C LYS A 340 4.14 8.58 -19.63
N ALA A 341 3.24 8.90 -20.57
CA ALA A 341 1.92 9.45 -20.30
C ALA A 341 1.07 8.56 -19.36
N PHE A 342 1.01 7.24 -19.59
CA PHE A 342 0.34 6.30 -18.67
C PHE A 342 0.87 6.40 -17.24
N CYS A 343 2.19 6.43 -17.03
CA CYS A 343 2.79 6.57 -15.70
C CYS A 343 2.42 7.90 -15.01
N ARG A 344 2.08 8.96 -15.76
CA ARG A 344 1.60 10.25 -15.23
C ARG A 344 0.09 10.29 -14.97
N TYR A 345 -0.72 9.65 -15.81
CA TYR A 345 -2.19 9.86 -15.85
C TYR A 345 -3.05 8.60 -15.63
N GLY A 346 -2.64 7.42 -16.10
CA GLY A 346 -3.47 6.20 -16.15
C GLY A 346 -3.04 5.04 -15.24
N CYS A 347 -1.77 4.95 -14.88
CA CYS A 347 -1.25 3.85 -14.05
C CYS A 347 -1.76 3.96 -12.61
N LEU A 348 -2.72 3.11 -12.22
CA LEU A 348 -3.34 3.06 -10.89
C LEU A 348 -2.30 3.02 -9.77
N VAL A 349 -1.39 2.04 -9.82
CA VAL A 349 -0.28 1.86 -8.87
C VAL A 349 0.60 3.10 -8.82
N GLY A 350 0.88 3.69 -9.99
CA GLY A 350 1.66 4.92 -10.13
C GLY A 350 0.98 6.17 -9.57
N ARG A 351 -0.35 6.19 -9.39
CA ARG A 351 -1.07 7.32 -8.79
C ARG A 351 -1.32 7.12 -7.29
N VAL A 352 -1.67 5.92 -6.85
CA VAL A 352 -1.78 5.54 -5.42
C VAL A 352 -0.45 5.75 -4.70
N SER A 353 0.64 5.16 -5.22
CA SER A 353 2.00 5.43 -4.72
C SER A 353 2.41 6.90 -4.81
N GLY A 354 1.75 7.70 -5.67
CA GLY A 354 1.97 9.13 -5.78
C GLY A 354 1.54 9.89 -4.52
N LEU A 355 0.36 9.57 -3.99
CA LEU A 355 -0.17 10.24 -2.81
C LEU A 355 0.51 9.74 -1.53
N TYR A 356 0.76 8.43 -1.41
CA TYR A 356 1.47 7.89 -0.26
C TYR A 356 2.96 8.35 -0.21
N ALA A 357 3.63 8.56 -1.35
CA ALA A 357 4.99 9.13 -1.38
C ALA A 357 5.07 10.63 -1.00
N LEU A 358 3.96 11.27 -0.64
CA LEU A 358 3.97 12.55 0.09
C LEU A 358 4.35 12.36 1.57
N PHE A 359 4.16 11.15 2.11
CA PHE A 359 4.58 10.76 3.45
C PHE A 359 6.05 10.36 3.53
N SER A 360 6.61 9.76 2.46
CA SER A 360 7.93 9.13 2.47
C SER A 360 9.10 10.09 2.76
N PRO A 361 10.20 9.61 3.37
CA PRO A 361 11.37 10.42 3.72
C PRO A 361 12.35 10.64 2.56
N ILE A 362 12.24 9.88 1.45
CA ILE A 362 13.09 10.08 0.26
C ILE A 362 12.40 11.02 -0.75
N GLU A 363 13.16 11.99 -1.29
CA GLU A 363 12.71 12.84 -2.39
C GLU A 363 13.81 13.18 -3.40
N VAL A 364 13.40 13.58 -4.61
CA VAL A 364 14.26 14.17 -5.65
C VAL A 364 13.91 15.65 -5.81
N ARG A 365 14.89 16.56 -5.68
CA ARG A 365 14.71 18.02 -5.72
C ARG A 365 15.94 18.74 -6.30
N SER A 366 15.81 20.04 -6.60
CA SER A 366 16.95 20.96 -6.77
C SER A 366 17.83 21.01 -5.52
N LYS A 367 19.16 21.14 -5.67
CA LYS A 367 20.04 21.43 -4.53
C LYS A 367 19.87 22.87 -4.08
N ASP A 368 20.07 23.80 -5.01
CA ASP A 368 19.91 25.25 -4.83
C ASP A 368 19.00 25.82 -5.94
N ASP A 369 17.96 26.56 -5.54
CA ASP A 369 17.03 27.19 -6.49
C ASP A 369 17.66 28.41 -7.19
N ALA A 370 18.71 29.04 -6.64
CA ALA A 370 19.45 30.10 -7.31
C ALA A 370 20.24 29.56 -8.52
N VAL A 371 20.96 28.45 -8.38
CA VAL A 371 21.60 27.74 -9.52
C VAL A 371 20.57 27.20 -10.51
N CYS A 372 19.39 26.79 -10.03
CA CYS A 372 18.29 26.43 -10.92
C CYS A 372 17.66 27.65 -11.63
N SER A 373 17.81 28.86 -11.08
CA SER A 373 17.26 30.10 -11.64
C SER A 373 17.98 30.55 -12.91
N THR A 374 19.30 30.39 -12.95
CA THR A 374 20.20 30.84 -14.03
C THR A 374 20.32 29.84 -15.19
N CYS A 375 20.04 28.55 -14.95
CA CYS A 375 20.10 27.49 -15.96
C CYS A 375 19.15 27.75 -17.14
N ARG A 376 19.70 27.96 -18.34
CA ARG A 376 18.95 28.23 -19.58
C ARG A 376 18.65 26.99 -20.43
N THR A 377 19.45 25.92 -20.31
CA THR A 377 19.36 24.77 -21.22
C THR A 377 18.19 23.86 -20.87
N MET A 378 17.95 23.59 -19.58
CA MET A 378 16.85 22.80 -19.01
C MET A 378 16.86 21.30 -19.37
N ASP A 379 18.04 20.72 -19.53
CA ASP A 379 18.29 19.32 -19.89
C ASP A 379 17.62 18.30 -18.95
N CYS A 380 17.46 18.63 -17.66
CA CYS A 380 16.70 17.80 -16.70
C CYS A 380 15.21 17.62 -17.07
N TYR A 381 14.68 18.49 -17.94
CA TYR A 381 13.34 18.39 -18.52
C TYR A 381 13.35 17.99 -20.01
N LYS A 382 14.37 18.38 -20.79
CA LYS A 382 14.47 18.13 -22.23
C LYS A 382 15.14 16.80 -22.60
N GLY A 383 16.19 16.42 -21.87
CA GLY A 383 17.16 15.38 -22.25
C GLY A 383 18.38 15.98 -22.95
N ASN A 384 19.45 15.19 -23.02
CA ASN A 384 20.67 15.50 -23.76
C ASN A 384 21.39 14.19 -24.15
N ALA A 385 22.67 14.23 -24.54
CA ALA A 385 23.42 13.03 -24.92
C ALA A 385 23.60 12.00 -23.77
N GLU A 386 23.49 12.43 -22.50
CA GLU A 386 23.73 11.56 -21.35
C GLU A 386 22.50 10.77 -20.89
N GLY A 387 21.29 11.23 -21.19
CA GLY A 387 20.05 10.61 -20.73
C GLY A 387 18.77 11.36 -21.14
N ASP A 388 17.63 10.85 -20.69
CA ASP A 388 16.32 11.38 -21.07
C ASP A 388 15.94 12.67 -20.31
N GLY A 389 15.06 13.48 -20.91
CA GLY A 389 14.33 14.50 -20.18
C GLY A 389 13.27 13.87 -19.27
N CYS A 390 12.89 14.53 -18.16
CA CYS A 390 11.97 13.95 -17.19
C CYS A 390 10.73 13.29 -17.85
N PRO A 391 10.58 11.96 -17.76
CA PRO A 391 9.65 11.23 -18.63
C PRO A 391 8.19 11.37 -18.20
N THR A 392 7.95 11.81 -16.95
CA THR A 392 6.62 12.20 -16.46
C THR A 392 6.44 13.72 -16.39
N PHE A 393 7.20 14.51 -17.16
CA PHE A 393 7.05 15.96 -17.31
C PHE A 393 7.18 16.80 -16.02
N GLU A 394 7.85 16.30 -14.98
CA GLU A 394 8.21 17.12 -13.82
C GLU A 394 9.48 17.93 -14.09
N PHE A 395 9.60 19.11 -13.46
CA PHE A 395 10.73 20.01 -13.64
C PHE A 395 11.34 20.35 -12.26
N PRO A 396 12.56 19.89 -11.95
CA PRO A 396 13.14 20.00 -10.60
C PRO A 396 13.11 21.42 -9.98
N ARG A 397 13.30 22.47 -10.79
CA ARG A 397 13.22 23.90 -10.40
C ARG A 397 11.88 24.32 -9.77
N THR A 398 10.79 23.61 -10.08
CA THR A 398 9.43 23.94 -9.59
C THR A 398 8.74 22.75 -8.93
N MET A 399 9.41 21.61 -8.81
CA MET A 399 8.84 20.37 -8.29
C MET A 399 8.86 20.37 -6.76
N GLN A 400 7.72 20.70 -6.15
CA GLN A 400 7.58 20.76 -4.69
C GLN A 400 7.01 19.48 -4.05
N ARG A 401 6.55 18.50 -4.84
CA ARG A 401 5.87 17.28 -4.34
C ARG A 401 6.27 16.03 -5.10
N ASN A 402 6.34 14.89 -4.41
CA ASN A 402 6.68 13.59 -5.00
C ASN A 402 5.61 12.99 -5.93
N THR A 403 4.35 13.48 -5.94
CA THR A 403 3.20 12.81 -6.58
C THR A 403 3.45 12.29 -8.00
N TYR A 404 4.13 13.07 -8.85
CA TYR A 404 4.29 12.79 -10.28
C TYR A 404 5.68 12.31 -10.70
N CYS A 405 6.71 12.47 -9.87
CA CYS A 405 8.07 12.01 -10.20
C CYS A 405 8.23 10.52 -9.92
N ILE A 406 8.57 9.73 -10.94
CA ILE A 406 8.72 8.27 -10.85
C ILE A 406 10.10 7.81 -10.33
N SER A 407 10.83 8.68 -9.63
CA SER A 407 12.20 8.43 -9.11
C SER A 407 13.22 7.89 -10.13
N CYS A 408 12.98 8.06 -11.44
CA CYS A 408 13.77 7.47 -12.53
C CYS A 408 15.26 7.84 -12.60
N GLY A 409 15.69 8.90 -11.89
CA GLY A 409 17.09 9.34 -11.85
C GLY A 409 17.60 10.10 -13.09
N GLU A 410 16.86 10.16 -14.21
CA GLU A 410 17.34 10.79 -15.46
C GLU A 410 17.76 12.26 -15.28
N CYS A 411 17.00 13.04 -14.51
CA CYS A 411 17.34 14.43 -14.16
C CYS A 411 18.63 14.59 -13.33
N LEU A 412 19.17 13.52 -12.74
CA LEU A 412 20.48 13.49 -12.08
C LEU A 412 21.61 13.25 -13.08
N LYS A 413 21.33 12.55 -14.19
CA LYS A 413 22.27 12.25 -15.27
C LYS A 413 22.43 13.44 -16.22
N THR A 414 21.34 14.12 -16.54
CA THR A 414 21.33 15.17 -17.57
C THR A 414 21.55 16.60 -17.05
N CYS A 415 21.57 16.86 -15.73
CA CYS A 415 21.68 18.22 -15.20
C CYS A 415 23.11 18.80 -15.37
N PRO A 416 23.33 19.82 -16.22
CA PRO A 416 24.67 20.32 -16.55
C PRO A 416 25.40 21.01 -15.38
N HIS A 417 24.65 21.43 -14.35
CA HIS A 417 25.20 22.06 -13.14
C HIS A 417 25.28 21.10 -11.94
N GLY A 418 24.96 19.81 -12.09
CA GLY A 418 24.90 18.85 -10.97
C GLY A 418 23.87 19.20 -9.89
N ASN A 419 22.95 20.12 -10.18
CA ASN A 419 22.08 20.81 -9.21
C ASN A 419 20.77 20.06 -8.92
N THR A 420 20.66 18.78 -9.27
CA THR A 420 19.51 17.92 -8.90
C THR A 420 20.04 16.84 -7.96
N THR A 421 19.29 16.49 -6.91
CA THR A 421 19.73 15.48 -5.94
C THR A 421 18.63 14.59 -5.40
N VAL A 422 19.05 13.44 -4.86
CA VAL A 422 18.25 12.63 -3.93
C VAL A 422 18.60 13.05 -2.50
N ARG A 423 17.59 13.34 -1.68
CA ARG A 423 17.78 13.74 -0.28
C ARG A 423 16.82 13.01 0.64
N LEU A 424 17.24 12.82 1.89
CA LEU A 424 16.33 12.55 3.00
C LEU A 424 15.66 13.84 3.44
N ARG A 425 14.41 13.72 3.88
CA ARG A 425 13.59 14.75 4.52
C ARG A 425 12.79 14.10 5.66
N PRO A 426 12.22 14.87 6.59
CA PRO A 426 11.31 14.32 7.59
C PRO A 426 10.05 13.72 6.96
N TRP A 427 9.52 12.70 7.62
CA TRP A 427 8.22 12.10 7.32
C TRP A 427 7.11 13.16 7.16
N ALA A 428 6.21 12.92 6.21
CA ALA A 428 5.09 13.80 5.84
C ALA A 428 5.45 15.23 5.38
N SER A 429 6.69 15.53 5.01
CA SER A 429 7.11 16.89 4.61
C SER A 429 6.32 17.49 3.44
N ASP A 430 5.93 16.72 2.42
CA ASP A 430 5.12 17.25 1.29
C ASP A 430 3.66 17.54 1.68
N LEU A 431 3.14 16.84 2.69
CA LEU A 431 1.81 17.07 3.26
C LEU A 431 1.85 18.31 4.17
N ALA A 432 2.88 18.39 5.01
CA ALA A 432 3.12 19.46 5.98
C ALA A 432 3.30 20.86 5.36
N GLN A 433 3.96 20.95 4.20
CA GLN A 433 4.20 22.22 3.50
C GLN A 433 2.94 22.79 2.81
N GLY A 434 1.84 22.04 2.76
CA GLY A 434 0.61 22.46 2.10
C GLY A 434 0.77 22.57 0.57
N GLY A 435 -0.01 23.45 -0.07
CA GLY A 435 0.03 23.70 -1.51
C GLY A 435 -1.35 23.85 -2.16
N LYS A 436 -1.38 23.95 -3.50
CA LYS A 436 -2.60 24.00 -4.30
C LYS A 436 -3.22 22.60 -4.43
N GLY A 437 -4.11 22.26 -3.50
CA GLY A 437 -4.85 20.99 -3.51
C GLY A 437 -5.65 20.82 -4.82
N ARG A 438 -5.55 19.64 -5.43
CA ARG A 438 -6.26 19.31 -6.68
C ARG A 438 -7.45 18.40 -6.38
N SER A 439 -8.53 18.52 -7.15
CA SER A 439 -9.72 17.69 -6.94
C SER A 439 -9.48 16.21 -7.25
N ASP A 440 -8.71 15.90 -8.29
CA ASP A 440 -8.41 14.51 -8.65
C ASP A 440 -7.52 13.82 -7.59
N GLU A 441 -6.57 14.54 -7.00
CA GLU A 441 -5.80 14.06 -5.83
C GLU A 441 -6.64 13.96 -4.55
N ALA A 442 -7.51 14.95 -4.27
CA ALA A 442 -8.35 14.96 -3.07
C ALA A 442 -9.41 13.85 -3.07
N PHE A 443 -10.05 13.57 -4.21
CA PHE A 443 -10.97 12.45 -4.33
C PHE A 443 -10.24 11.11 -4.19
N LEU A 444 -9.06 10.93 -4.81
CA LEU A 444 -8.29 9.70 -4.61
C LEU A 444 -7.81 9.52 -3.16
N ALA A 445 -7.52 10.59 -2.42
CA ALA A 445 -7.19 10.50 -0.99
C ALA A 445 -8.35 9.94 -0.14
N ILE A 446 -9.60 10.34 -0.43
CA ILE A 446 -10.79 9.80 0.24
C ILE A 446 -11.07 8.37 -0.24
N VAL A 447 -11.01 8.13 -1.56
CA VAL A 447 -11.20 6.78 -2.14
C VAL A 447 -10.17 5.79 -1.61
N LEU A 448 -8.93 6.19 -1.30
CA LEU A 448 -7.95 5.30 -0.67
C LEU A 448 -8.32 4.90 0.76
N LEU A 449 -8.89 5.82 1.56
CA LEU A 449 -9.42 5.50 2.89
C LEU A 449 -10.62 4.54 2.77
N SER A 450 -11.60 4.89 1.91
CA SER A 450 -12.78 4.05 1.65
C SER A 450 -12.44 2.67 1.11
N MET A 451 -11.53 2.57 0.13
CA MET A 451 -11.24 1.31 -0.55
C MET A 451 -10.47 0.34 0.33
N THR A 452 -9.56 0.84 1.18
CA THR A 452 -8.90 -0.01 2.16
C THR A 452 -9.92 -0.54 3.18
N GLY A 453 -10.84 0.31 3.66
CA GLY A 453 -11.90 -0.09 4.59
C GLY A 453 -12.88 -1.08 3.98
N PHE A 454 -13.23 -0.88 2.71
CA PHE A 454 -14.03 -1.80 1.91
C PHE A 454 -13.35 -3.16 1.77
N HIS A 455 -12.07 -3.17 1.38
CA HIS A 455 -11.30 -4.40 1.22
C HIS A 455 -11.17 -5.20 2.54
N GLY A 456 -10.92 -4.52 3.66
CA GLY A 456 -10.92 -5.16 4.98
C GLY A 456 -12.30 -5.74 5.31
N LEU A 457 -13.37 -4.95 5.14
CA LEU A 457 -14.75 -5.39 5.38
C LEU A 457 -15.14 -6.61 4.54
N THR A 458 -14.79 -6.64 3.24
CA THR A 458 -15.14 -7.74 2.31
C THR A 458 -14.55 -9.09 2.69
N MET A 459 -13.52 -9.12 3.54
CA MET A 459 -12.90 -10.34 4.05
C MET A 459 -13.49 -10.80 5.40
N THR A 460 -14.54 -10.14 5.91
CA THR A 460 -15.22 -10.51 7.16
C THR A 460 -16.57 -11.21 6.89
N PRO A 461 -17.01 -12.15 7.75
CA PRO A 461 -18.31 -12.81 7.61
C PRO A 461 -19.51 -11.85 7.45
N ARG A 462 -19.48 -10.68 8.12
CA ARG A 462 -20.55 -9.66 8.05
C ARG A 462 -20.75 -9.08 6.66
N TRP A 463 -19.73 -9.10 5.79
CA TRP A 463 -19.92 -8.70 4.40
C TRP A 463 -20.84 -9.68 3.65
N GLY A 464 -20.73 -10.99 3.93
CA GLY A 464 -21.66 -11.99 3.42
C GLY A 464 -23.07 -11.73 3.89
N GLU A 465 -23.27 -11.57 5.21
CA GLU A 465 -24.56 -11.25 5.82
C GLU A 465 -25.23 -10.02 5.15
N TRP A 466 -24.49 -8.94 4.94
CA TRP A 466 -25.02 -7.71 4.35
C TRP A 466 -25.26 -7.83 2.84
N SER A 467 -24.38 -8.54 2.12
CA SER A 467 -24.55 -8.85 0.69
C SER A 467 -25.82 -9.67 0.45
N ASP A 468 -26.02 -10.73 1.24
CA ASP A 468 -27.13 -11.68 1.10
C ASP A 468 -28.45 -11.06 1.57
N ALA A 469 -28.43 -10.22 2.61
CA ALA A 469 -29.59 -9.43 3.04
C ALA A 469 -30.04 -8.42 1.96
N VAL A 470 -29.10 -7.74 1.29
CA VAL A 470 -29.43 -6.81 0.18
C VAL A 470 -29.85 -7.59 -1.08
N GLN A 471 -29.23 -8.74 -1.35
CA GLN A 471 -29.59 -9.61 -2.48
C GLN A 471 -31.03 -10.11 -2.36
N SER A 472 -31.42 -10.61 -1.19
CA SER A 472 -32.77 -11.10 -0.91
C SER A 472 -33.80 -9.97 -0.84
N SER A 473 -33.51 -8.86 -0.13
CA SER A 473 -34.45 -7.74 0.04
C SER A 473 -34.80 -7.02 -1.26
N LEU A 474 -33.91 -7.02 -2.26
CA LEU A 474 -34.11 -6.36 -3.55
C LEU A 474 -34.33 -7.34 -4.72
N ALA A 475 -34.28 -8.66 -4.47
CA ALA A 475 -34.37 -9.72 -5.49
C ALA A 475 -33.38 -9.55 -6.68
N ILE A 476 -32.17 -9.05 -6.40
CA ILE A 476 -31.12 -8.79 -7.39
C ILE A 476 -30.07 -9.92 -7.42
N PRO A 477 -29.25 -10.07 -8.48
CA PRO A 477 -28.12 -11.00 -8.46
C PRO A 477 -27.00 -10.52 -7.52
N ALA A 478 -26.20 -11.46 -6.99
CA ALA A 478 -25.13 -11.19 -6.04
C ALA A 478 -24.13 -10.10 -6.51
N GLN A 479 -23.77 -10.10 -7.80
CA GLN A 479 -22.87 -9.10 -8.38
C GLN A 479 -23.48 -7.69 -8.37
N ALA A 480 -24.81 -7.56 -8.46
CA ALA A 480 -25.50 -6.27 -8.32
C ALA A 480 -25.57 -5.83 -6.85
N SER A 481 -25.79 -6.76 -5.90
CA SER A 481 -25.71 -6.47 -4.46
C SER A 481 -24.32 -5.95 -4.06
N PHE A 482 -23.27 -6.69 -4.44
CA PHE A 482 -21.87 -6.29 -4.28
C PHE A 482 -21.59 -4.89 -4.87
N SER A 483 -22.04 -4.64 -6.10
CA SER A 483 -21.85 -3.35 -6.79
C SER A 483 -22.55 -2.19 -6.09
N LEU A 484 -23.79 -2.40 -5.63
CA LEU A 484 -24.58 -1.39 -4.91
C LEU A 484 -23.92 -1.01 -3.58
N LEU A 485 -23.51 -2.02 -2.79
CA LEU A 485 -22.83 -1.82 -1.52
C LEU A 485 -21.44 -1.17 -1.70
N MET A 486 -20.67 -1.57 -2.71
CA MET A 486 -19.39 -0.93 -3.05
C MET A 486 -19.55 0.55 -3.43
N VAL A 487 -20.56 0.88 -4.25
CA VAL A 487 -20.89 2.28 -4.58
C VAL A 487 -21.29 3.05 -3.32
N GLY A 488 -22.10 2.45 -2.44
CA GLY A 488 -22.44 3.04 -1.14
C GLY A 488 -21.21 3.38 -0.30
N LEU A 489 -20.29 2.43 -0.12
CA LEU A 489 -19.07 2.59 0.70
C LEU A 489 -18.02 3.54 0.09
N LEU A 490 -18.04 3.76 -1.22
CA LEU A 490 -17.21 4.78 -1.88
C LEU A 490 -17.85 6.18 -1.87
N VAL A 491 -19.17 6.28 -2.02
CA VAL A 491 -19.89 7.57 -2.10
C VAL A 491 -20.17 8.16 -0.71
N LEU A 492 -20.59 7.35 0.27
CA LEU A 492 -20.97 7.83 1.60
C LEU A 492 -19.84 8.59 2.30
N PRO A 493 -18.58 8.12 2.36
CA PRO A 493 -17.49 8.87 3.00
C PRO A 493 -17.16 10.18 2.27
N VAL A 494 -17.32 10.24 0.93
CA VAL A 494 -17.15 11.48 0.16
C VAL A 494 -18.24 12.50 0.50
N LEU A 495 -19.50 12.07 0.63
CA LEU A 495 -20.61 12.94 1.02
C LEU A 495 -20.48 13.42 2.48
N LEU A 496 -20.15 12.53 3.41
CA LEU A 496 -19.89 12.89 4.81
C LEU A 496 -18.73 13.86 4.93
N PHE A 497 -17.60 13.60 4.25
CA PHE A 497 -16.44 14.48 4.25
C PHE A 497 -16.74 15.85 3.61
N ALA A 498 -17.64 15.91 2.60
CA ALA A 498 -18.12 17.17 2.04
C ALA A 498 -19.02 17.95 3.01
N LEU A 499 -19.91 17.27 3.74
CA LEU A 499 -20.75 17.87 4.79
C LEU A 499 -19.91 18.42 5.95
N LEU A 500 -18.92 17.64 6.42
CA LEU A 500 -18.00 18.04 7.48
C LEU A 500 -17.07 19.18 7.03
N SER A 501 -16.62 19.16 5.76
CA SER A 501 -15.93 20.30 5.15
C SER A 501 -16.81 21.56 5.11
N LYS A 502 -18.13 21.42 4.92
CA LYS A 502 -19.08 22.55 5.01
C LYS A 502 -19.20 23.06 6.45
N ALA A 503 -19.29 22.17 7.45
CA ALA A 503 -19.31 22.55 8.86
C ALA A 503 -18.03 23.33 9.27
N THR A 504 -16.84 22.78 8.99
CA THR A 504 -15.55 23.45 9.19
C THR A 504 -15.48 24.81 8.47
N ALA A 505 -15.98 24.91 7.23
CA ALA A 505 -16.01 26.17 6.50
C ALA A 505 -16.92 27.24 7.14
N MET A 506 -18.08 26.85 7.67
CA MET A 506 -19.02 27.76 8.33
C MET A 506 -18.46 28.25 9.68
N ILE A 507 -17.96 27.35 10.52
CA ILE A 507 -17.39 27.68 11.84
C ILE A 507 -16.13 28.57 11.69
N GLY A 508 -15.23 28.19 10.77
CA GLY A 508 -14.01 28.92 10.47
C GLY A 508 -14.20 30.17 9.60
N ARG A 509 -15.44 30.47 9.17
CA ARG A 509 -15.79 31.54 8.22
C ARG A 509 -14.95 31.55 6.93
N VAL A 510 -14.60 30.37 6.42
CA VAL A 510 -13.77 30.19 5.22
C VAL A 510 -14.65 30.35 3.97
N ALA A 511 -14.41 31.42 3.19
CA ALA A 511 -15.26 31.87 2.08
C ALA A 511 -15.52 30.86 0.94
N ARG A 512 -14.85 29.70 0.89
CA ARG A 512 -15.10 28.62 -0.08
C ARG A 512 -14.90 27.24 0.55
N THR A 513 -15.98 26.50 0.78
CA THR A 513 -15.97 25.10 1.26
C THR A 513 -15.07 24.18 0.40
N ARG A 514 -15.00 24.43 -0.92
CA ARG A 514 -14.10 23.69 -1.81
C ARG A 514 -12.63 23.80 -1.38
N THR A 515 -12.19 24.93 -0.82
CA THR A 515 -10.80 25.09 -0.34
C THR A 515 -10.54 24.26 0.91
N VAL A 516 -11.54 24.11 1.79
CA VAL A 516 -11.50 23.24 2.97
C VAL A 516 -11.37 21.78 2.53
N PHE A 517 -12.33 21.28 1.73
CA PHE A 517 -12.35 19.92 1.18
C PHE A 517 -11.02 19.56 0.50
N LEU A 518 -10.53 20.42 -0.41
CA LEU A 518 -9.31 20.17 -1.18
C LEU A 518 -8.02 20.19 -0.37
N ARG A 519 -8.01 20.74 0.85
CA ARG A 519 -6.81 20.71 1.72
C ARG A 519 -6.91 19.59 2.75
N TYR A 520 -8.01 19.46 3.48
CA TYR A 520 -8.16 18.42 4.50
C TYR A 520 -8.14 17.00 3.94
N ALA A 521 -8.46 16.77 2.66
CA ALA A 521 -8.35 15.44 2.06
C ALA A 521 -6.91 14.87 2.14
N TYR A 522 -5.88 15.74 2.09
CA TYR A 522 -4.49 15.31 2.27
C TYR A 522 -4.15 14.97 3.74
N ALA A 523 -4.95 15.41 4.72
CA ALA A 523 -4.81 15.04 6.14
C ALA A 523 -5.35 13.63 6.43
N LEU A 524 -6.18 13.06 5.54
CA LEU A 524 -6.63 11.66 5.63
C LEU A 524 -5.57 10.66 5.12
N LEU A 525 -4.62 11.10 4.28
CA LEU A 525 -3.62 10.23 3.66
C LEU A 525 -2.76 9.43 4.65
N PRO A 526 -2.32 9.94 5.82
CA PRO A 526 -1.65 9.13 6.82
C PRO A 526 -2.54 8.05 7.42
N ILE A 527 -3.81 8.34 7.73
CA ILE A 527 -4.75 7.35 8.25
C ILE A 527 -4.96 6.24 7.20
N ALA A 528 -5.21 6.62 5.95
CA ALA A 528 -5.36 5.70 4.83
C ALA A 528 -4.08 4.89 4.54
N LEU A 529 -2.89 5.47 4.71
CA LEU A 529 -1.61 4.77 4.51
C LEU A 529 -1.35 3.75 5.61
N PHE A 530 -1.51 4.16 6.88
CA PHE A 530 -1.15 3.31 8.01
C PHE A 530 -2.18 2.24 8.33
N TYR A 531 -3.47 2.49 8.07
CA TYR A 531 -4.45 1.40 8.06
C TYR A 531 -4.18 0.41 6.92
N HIS A 532 -3.80 0.88 5.73
CA HIS A 532 -3.44 0.00 4.61
C HIS A 532 -2.14 -0.78 4.87
N LEU A 533 -1.20 -0.24 5.66
CA LEU A 533 -0.06 -0.99 6.20
C LEU A 533 -0.48 -2.02 7.25
N ALA A 534 -1.39 -1.67 8.17
CA ALA A 534 -1.89 -2.60 9.20
C ALA A 534 -2.63 -3.80 8.59
N HIS A 535 -3.50 -3.58 7.60
CA HIS A 535 -4.18 -4.65 6.86
C HIS A 535 -3.17 -5.53 6.09
N ASN A 536 -2.22 -4.93 5.38
CA ASN A 536 -1.25 -5.71 4.59
C ASN A 536 -0.17 -6.39 5.43
N ALA A 537 0.09 -5.94 6.66
CA ALA A 537 0.97 -6.63 7.60
C ALA A 537 0.46 -8.05 7.93
N GLU A 538 -0.86 -8.23 7.94
CA GLU A 538 -1.51 -9.51 8.20
C GLU A 538 -1.19 -10.54 7.10
N HIS A 539 -1.57 -10.27 5.85
CA HIS A 539 -1.21 -11.13 4.72
C HIS A 539 0.32 -11.33 4.62
N PHE A 540 1.12 -10.27 4.79
CA PHE A 540 2.57 -10.36 4.62
C PHE A 540 3.28 -11.22 5.69
N LEU A 541 2.85 -11.14 6.96
CA LEU A 541 3.48 -11.87 8.06
C LEU A 541 2.86 -13.28 8.27
N MET A 542 1.58 -13.47 7.91
CA MET A 542 0.88 -14.75 8.08
C MET A 542 0.95 -15.65 6.84
N GLU A 543 0.71 -15.10 5.63
CA GLU A 543 0.75 -15.87 4.37
C GLU A 543 2.14 -15.86 3.72
N GLY A 544 2.92 -14.80 3.93
CA GLY A 544 4.25 -14.60 3.32
C GLY A 544 5.25 -15.77 3.45
N PRO A 545 5.32 -16.51 4.58
CA PRO A 545 6.20 -17.68 4.72
C PRO A 545 5.98 -18.77 3.67
N LYS A 546 4.76 -18.90 3.11
CA LYS A 546 4.44 -19.89 2.06
C LYS A 546 5.27 -19.74 0.78
N LEU A 547 5.90 -18.58 0.58
CA LEU A 547 6.84 -18.35 -0.52
C LEU A 547 8.05 -19.30 -0.46
N LEU A 548 8.46 -19.78 0.73
CA LEU A 548 9.59 -20.71 0.85
C LEU A 548 9.27 -22.09 0.25
N ALA A 549 8.03 -22.56 0.37
CA ALA A 549 7.60 -23.81 -0.26
C ALA A 549 7.36 -23.63 -1.77
N LEU A 550 6.61 -22.59 -2.17
CA LEU A 550 6.33 -22.29 -3.59
C LEU A 550 7.55 -21.75 -4.37
N ALA A 551 8.69 -21.51 -3.73
CA ALA A 551 9.97 -21.33 -4.42
C ALA A 551 10.48 -22.64 -5.05
N SER A 552 10.22 -23.79 -4.40
CA SER A 552 10.60 -25.11 -4.91
C SER A 552 9.66 -25.63 -6.00
N ASP A 553 8.37 -25.33 -5.90
CA ASP A 553 7.36 -25.65 -6.91
C ASP A 553 6.58 -24.41 -7.38
N PRO A 554 7.18 -23.53 -8.21
CA PRO A 554 6.53 -22.28 -8.59
C PRO A 554 5.29 -22.46 -9.48
N CYS A 555 5.13 -23.62 -10.11
CA CYS A 555 4.02 -23.91 -11.02
C CYS A 555 3.01 -24.94 -10.47
N GLY A 556 3.22 -25.53 -9.29
CA GLY A 556 2.34 -26.55 -8.72
C GLY A 556 2.34 -27.84 -9.52
N TRP A 557 3.52 -28.25 -9.99
CA TRP A 557 3.78 -29.41 -10.85
C TRP A 557 4.44 -30.59 -10.12
N GLY A 558 4.62 -30.51 -8.79
CA GLY A 558 5.31 -31.53 -7.99
C GLY A 558 6.84 -31.44 -8.08
N TRP A 559 7.37 -30.26 -8.38
CA TRP A 559 8.82 -29.99 -8.37
C TRP A 559 9.33 -29.80 -6.93
N ASP A 560 10.63 -30.04 -6.71
CA ASP A 560 11.29 -29.66 -5.47
C ASP A 560 12.70 -29.10 -5.73
N LEU A 561 12.76 -27.91 -6.33
CA LEU A 561 14.01 -27.31 -6.82
C LEU A 561 15.03 -26.98 -5.70
N PHE A 562 14.58 -26.85 -4.44
CA PHE A 562 15.42 -26.45 -3.31
C PHE A 562 15.30 -27.36 -2.07
N GLY A 563 14.52 -28.44 -2.11
CA GLY A 563 14.26 -29.30 -0.95
C GLY A 563 13.25 -28.70 0.03
N THR A 564 12.39 -27.79 -0.44
CA THR A 564 11.47 -26.98 0.39
C THR A 564 10.00 -27.19 0.05
N ALA A 565 9.64 -27.94 -0.99
CA ALA A 565 8.26 -28.07 -1.46
C ALA A 565 7.28 -28.58 -0.38
N GLY A 566 7.75 -29.49 0.50
CA GLY A 566 6.97 -30.03 1.62
C GLY A 566 7.02 -29.25 2.93
N TRP A 567 7.57 -28.02 2.96
CA TRP A 567 7.75 -27.28 4.21
C TRP A 567 6.46 -26.61 4.68
N ALA A 568 5.87 -27.12 5.77
CA ALA A 568 4.87 -26.41 6.56
C ALA A 568 5.53 -25.30 7.39
N VAL A 569 5.68 -24.11 6.79
CA VAL A 569 6.30 -22.95 7.47
C VAL A 569 5.27 -22.18 8.29
N PRO A 570 5.45 -22.01 9.62
CA PRO A 570 4.51 -21.26 10.45
C PRO A 570 4.53 -19.76 10.16
N PRO A 571 3.49 -19.01 10.61
CA PRO A 571 3.47 -17.55 10.55
C PRO A 571 4.70 -16.88 11.17
N MET A 572 5.05 -15.70 10.67
CA MET A 572 6.20 -14.95 11.19
C MET A 572 5.96 -14.38 12.60
N ILE A 573 4.71 -14.23 13.06
CA ILE A 573 4.32 -13.57 14.31
C ILE A 573 3.00 -14.16 14.81
N THR A 574 2.71 -14.14 16.12
CA THR A 574 1.36 -14.46 16.63
C THR A 574 0.33 -13.38 16.29
N LEU A 575 -0.95 -13.73 16.46
CA LEU A 575 -2.08 -12.80 16.36
C LEU A 575 -1.96 -11.63 17.35
N GLU A 576 -1.43 -11.86 18.56
CA GLU A 576 -1.22 -10.81 19.57
C GLU A 576 -0.11 -9.84 19.16
N GLY A 577 1.04 -10.37 18.68
CA GLY A 577 2.13 -9.55 18.15
C GLY A 577 1.70 -8.75 16.90
N LEU A 578 0.90 -9.36 16.03
CA LEU A 578 0.29 -8.67 14.89
C LEU A 578 -0.62 -7.52 15.33
N TRP A 579 -1.51 -7.74 16.31
CA TRP A 579 -2.40 -6.70 16.84
C TRP A 579 -1.65 -5.49 17.39
N ILE A 580 -0.59 -5.73 18.18
CA ILE A 580 0.24 -4.66 18.75
C ILE A 580 0.88 -3.83 17.62
N LEU A 581 1.37 -4.50 16.56
CA LEU A 581 1.92 -3.84 15.37
C LEU A 581 0.85 -3.07 14.56
N GLN A 582 -0.35 -3.63 14.42
CA GLN A 582 -1.49 -3.01 13.74
C GLN A 582 -1.98 -1.75 14.48
N VAL A 583 -2.18 -1.82 15.80
CA VAL A 583 -2.54 -0.66 16.65
C VAL A 583 -1.45 0.42 16.57
N PHE A 584 -0.17 0.04 16.66
CA PHE A 584 0.96 0.95 16.51
C PHE A 584 0.94 1.70 15.18
N PHE A 585 0.66 1.02 14.07
CA PHE A 585 0.49 1.69 12.77
C PHE A 585 -0.70 2.65 12.78
N VAL A 586 -1.90 2.23 13.20
CA VAL A 586 -3.09 3.10 13.21
C VAL A 586 -2.88 4.35 14.07
N VAL A 587 -2.23 4.23 15.24
CA VAL A 587 -1.90 5.37 16.11
C VAL A 587 -0.92 6.35 15.44
N ILE A 588 0.10 5.86 14.73
CA ILE A 588 1.02 6.74 13.97
C ILE A 588 0.27 7.45 12.83
N GLY A 589 -0.55 6.72 12.07
CA GLY A 589 -1.40 7.30 11.02
C GLY A 589 -2.31 8.39 11.55
N HIS A 590 -2.95 8.14 12.70
CA HIS A 590 -3.80 9.10 13.37
C HIS A 590 -3.03 10.36 13.79
N LEU A 591 -1.91 10.22 14.51
CA LEU A 591 -1.08 11.34 14.97
C LEU A 591 -0.57 12.25 13.84
N TYR A 592 -0.07 11.67 12.74
CA TYR A 592 0.34 12.47 11.58
C TYR A 592 -0.86 13.13 10.89
N GLY A 593 -2.03 12.47 10.86
CA GLY A 593 -3.28 13.06 10.42
C GLY A 593 -3.66 14.29 11.23
N LEU A 594 -3.70 14.18 12.56
CA LEU A 594 -3.99 15.29 13.48
C LEU A 594 -3.06 16.49 13.25
N TRP A 595 -1.76 16.23 13.07
CA TRP A 595 -0.74 17.25 12.82
C TRP A 595 -0.89 17.98 11.47
N ILE A 596 -1.26 17.26 10.40
CA ILE A 596 -1.56 17.89 9.09
C ILE A 596 -2.90 18.63 9.14
N SER A 597 -3.87 18.10 9.89
CA SER A 597 -5.16 18.75 10.15
C SER A 597 -4.98 20.09 10.86
N GLU A 598 -4.23 20.11 11.98
CA GLU A 598 -3.85 21.32 12.75
C GLU A 598 -3.21 22.41 11.88
N ARG A 599 -2.24 22.03 11.04
CA ARG A 599 -1.59 22.96 10.10
C ARG A 599 -2.53 23.42 8.98
N THR A 600 -3.41 22.55 8.51
CA THR A 600 -4.44 22.90 7.51
C THR A 600 -5.42 23.92 8.07
N THR A 601 -5.83 23.77 9.33
CA THR A 601 -6.64 24.73 10.08
C THR A 601 -5.94 26.08 10.18
N ARG A 602 -4.71 26.13 10.73
CA ARG A 602 -3.95 27.38 10.88
C ARG A 602 -3.68 28.09 9.54
N GLY A 603 -3.53 27.33 8.45
CA GLY A 603 -3.39 27.86 7.09
C GLY A 603 -4.70 28.29 6.41
N LEU A 604 -5.85 28.17 7.08
CA LEU A 604 -7.19 28.52 6.57
C LEU A 604 -7.96 29.50 7.48
N VAL A 605 -7.79 29.40 8.79
CA VAL A 605 -8.50 30.19 9.81
C VAL A 605 -7.47 30.90 10.69
N PRO A 606 -7.26 32.22 10.52
CA PRO A 606 -6.27 32.97 11.30
C PRO A 606 -6.66 33.18 12.77
N ASP A 607 -7.96 33.15 13.06
CA ASP A 607 -8.52 33.30 14.40
C ASP A 607 -8.29 32.01 15.22
N ARG A 608 -7.64 32.13 16.38
CA ARG A 608 -7.26 30.98 17.22
C ARG A 608 -8.47 30.18 17.72
N LEU A 609 -9.48 30.85 18.25
CA LEU A 609 -10.64 30.19 18.88
C LEU A 609 -11.53 29.56 17.82
N ARG A 610 -11.80 30.28 16.73
CA ARG A 610 -12.53 29.73 15.57
C ARG A 610 -11.74 28.64 14.86
N GLY A 611 -10.41 28.69 14.87
CA GLY A 611 -9.55 27.63 14.35
C GLY A 611 -9.78 26.32 15.10
N ILE A 612 -9.66 26.33 16.43
CA ILE A 612 -9.93 25.16 17.28
C ILE A 612 -11.34 24.61 17.01
N LEU A 613 -12.37 25.46 17.07
CA LEU A 613 -13.76 25.05 16.85
C LEU A 613 -14.01 24.51 15.42
N ALA A 614 -13.40 25.10 14.40
CA ALA A 614 -13.54 24.68 13.01
C ALA A 614 -12.86 23.32 12.72
N GLN A 615 -11.87 22.94 13.54
CA GLN A 615 -11.18 21.66 13.40
C GLN A 615 -12.02 20.48 13.97
N ILE A 616 -12.89 20.72 14.95
CA ILE A 616 -13.68 19.68 15.65
C ILE A 616 -14.44 18.73 14.69
N PRO A 617 -15.18 19.19 13.66
CA PRO A 617 -15.87 18.28 12.74
C PRO A 617 -14.91 17.31 12.02
N MET A 618 -13.69 17.75 11.74
CA MET A 618 -12.67 16.93 11.09
C MET A 618 -11.96 16.00 12.07
N LEU A 619 -11.71 16.44 13.31
CA LEU A 619 -11.17 15.59 14.38
C LEU A 619 -12.08 14.39 14.66
N LEU A 620 -13.39 14.63 14.77
CA LEU A 620 -14.38 13.56 14.94
C LEU A 620 -14.39 12.58 13.76
N ALA A 621 -14.26 13.08 12.53
CA ALA A 621 -14.16 12.24 11.33
C ALA A 621 -12.91 11.36 11.33
N MET A 622 -11.77 11.92 11.73
CA MET A 622 -10.48 11.22 11.77
C MET A 622 -10.43 10.20 12.91
N LEU A 623 -11.04 10.52 14.05
CA LEU A 623 -11.20 9.60 15.18
C LEU A 623 -12.12 8.43 14.79
N ALA A 624 -13.30 8.71 14.25
CA ALA A 624 -14.22 7.69 13.76
C ALA A 624 -13.55 6.78 12.70
N SER A 625 -12.79 7.35 11.77
CA SER A 625 -12.05 6.59 10.75
C SER A 625 -11.03 5.64 11.37
N SER A 626 -10.26 6.10 12.37
CA SER A 626 -9.28 5.26 13.07
C SER A 626 -9.93 4.21 13.98
N THR A 627 -11.05 4.53 14.65
CA THR A 627 -11.82 3.55 15.44
C THR A 627 -12.43 2.46 14.54
N VAL A 628 -13.00 2.83 13.38
CA VAL A 628 -13.48 1.86 12.38
C VAL A 628 -12.32 1.02 11.81
N SER A 629 -11.14 1.61 11.63
CA SER A 629 -9.93 0.87 11.23
C SER A 629 -9.55 -0.20 12.25
N LEU A 630 -9.51 0.14 13.54
CA LEU A 630 -9.25 -0.82 14.63
C LEU A 630 -10.37 -1.87 14.75
N TRP A 631 -11.63 -1.48 14.52
CA TRP A 631 -12.76 -2.40 14.56
C TRP A 631 -12.67 -3.44 13.43
N LEU A 632 -12.31 -3.02 12.21
CA LEU A 632 -12.10 -3.94 11.08
C LEU A 632 -10.97 -4.94 11.34
N LEU A 633 -9.83 -4.48 11.87
CA LEU A 633 -8.68 -5.32 12.20
C LEU A 633 -8.95 -6.30 13.36
N ASN A 634 -10.00 -6.08 14.16
CA ASN A 634 -10.41 -7.01 15.22
C ASN A 634 -11.37 -8.11 14.71
N GLN A 635 -11.88 -8.02 13.48
CA GLN A 635 -12.84 -9.02 12.98
C GLN A 635 -12.15 -10.31 12.52
N PRO A 636 -12.84 -11.46 12.59
CA PRO A 636 -12.38 -12.66 11.91
C PRO A 636 -12.24 -12.41 10.40
N MET A 637 -11.10 -12.80 9.82
CA MET A 637 -10.75 -12.51 8.43
C MET A 637 -10.53 -13.79 7.61
N GLU A 638 -11.17 -13.89 6.46
CA GLU A 638 -10.98 -14.96 5.47
C GLU A 638 -9.65 -14.73 4.71
N MET A 639 -8.70 -15.65 4.87
CA MET A 639 -7.34 -15.48 4.33
C MET A 639 -7.25 -15.81 2.83
N ARG A 640 -6.42 -15.07 2.07
CA ARG A 640 -6.36 -15.16 0.59
C ARG A 640 -5.83 -16.50 0.12
N VAL A 641 -4.79 -17.01 0.77
CA VAL A 641 -4.05 -18.23 0.35
C VAL A 641 -4.29 -19.36 1.34
N SER A 642 -5.57 -19.71 1.48
CA SER A 642 -6.09 -20.68 2.45
C SER A 642 -6.04 -22.12 1.93
N ALA A 643 -4.82 -22.64 1.74
CA ALA A 643 -4.56 -24.07 1.90
C ALA A 643 -3.16 -24.32 2.45
N MET A 644 -3.10 -25.13 3.49
CA MET A 644 -2.19 -26.23 3.82
C MET A 644 -2.56 -26.61 5.26
#